data_AF-A0A7M7SZL3-F1
#
_entry.id   AF-A0A7M7SZL3-F1
#
_cell.length_a   1.000
_cell.length_b   1.000
_cell.length_c   1.000
_cell.angle_alpha   90.00
_cell.angle_beta   90.00
_cell.angle_gamma   90.00
#
_symmetry.space_group_name_H-M   'P 1'
#
loop_
_entity.id
_entity.type
_entity.pdbx_description
1 polymer ?
#
loop_
_entity_poly.entity_id
_entity_poly.type
_entity_poly.pdbx_seq_one_letter_code
_entity_poly.pdbx_strand_id
1 'polypeptide(L)'
;MDHGVKVKMMMDGMNAELLKNGVGQNASSDEKLHVLWKLYLQAEADIKAGSQSMQSLHKKQAEEMKEVELYVENMRKLSEERETLTQEFEAENEELKEENQRLKNNKEKSNQEIQQLLRQEGFEDLAKSTASEAIAYFLVERTRLSDNIATERRKSLTNGSAKNQLEQFQKDRIGKLEKEKDHLEQERRQQMQRVKELEVELKMSKNRLEKEKEVHHKEVERVHKKADERLQSSSGDDAQLRESKRKLEQELTTMKYRMKTSEDEKEKIKQKVKELTESLDTERKRRSSYEGTIIKLKHLLDTNRKTISTIEEEKEALNVEKKSLEQKFELLRKDVQEFKAHEKQTVTKPEPTSTGDLSSFNLQEEIKRLQKQNKTCVSRLEETMISLESEKMKCRELERKLSTTEEKWELVVKRYRDNEKQLNNKLDILSHELDGSKTLLSNSQLDIFKLQAENKRILSDSSFEKDKYEDQLQVEQSILGKEVERHRETIGELEHLVDGLKKDRDVLAHELQAMISKEQKHKEWMGSMDLLGKENRELSDKKQVKFLSPRFRSSSPSVQSLESSLSKETYMQQELDIEKRKSRDLASRLKMSEHSGDALQGELGRRSAELFKHYDSSRDGQNKLEIELLAVRRELEMEKALAAKDKTNLNQTLERDELRLKDLETHLSTKNQEITQLRREVGRLSLDESRTGEKVNEETRRRSDVESRNKVLEEEMTKLTNQYRHQEAAKDMHHAETVAVTTTLSKVQQRAQAAERKIPELQTELDQTSLRLQATEVHLKDFGALKVQLQDRHDEAVRLKSQIQDDKLQRSVMTQQIDDLRQQCKASRDIEDQLRKENQDLKDQLIGIQSKLYHAEDTSRSVNDKHNMSEQSRSSLLQQVGNLQAERDNLSQELARISAQLDAQIRKYQDHKNNTKIKMQQARDLFAKQKGMLGDSLMKLQEELKAARSELAATNHSHSTMDNKHQTLLAEHREHLTKFTELEEMVRDQSHGIGTQDYRIKFLERENGMLQERIDTLSKQRMALEKLVREYRLEKQKDEINRSIGGVPSYGGYPQPSIKTSLSSGMGNSVSSRSSVDLANGHHDGLLSKTNLTNGSDVH
;
A
#
# COMPACT_ATOMS: atom_id res chain seq x y z
N MET A 1 -5.55 -54.23 34.90
CA MET A 1 -5.47 -55.69 34.68
C MET A 1 -4.45 -56.23 35.66
N ASP A 2 -4.73 -57.38 36.27
CA ASP A 2 -3.83 -57.99 37.26
C ASP A 2 -2.55 -58.53 36.60
N HIS A 3 -1.42 -58.43 37.30
CA HIS A 3 -0.09 -58.71 36.75
C HIS A 3 0.06 -60.20 36.40
N GLY A 4 -0.48 -61.11 37.23
CA GLY A 4 -0.46 -62.55 36.99
C GLY A 4 -1.20 -62.97 35.72
N VAL A 5 -2.31 -62.29 35.38
CA VAL A 5 -3.06 -62.56 34.14
C VAL A 5 -2.23 -62.22 32.91
N LYS A 6 -1.52 -61.08 32.94
CA LYS A 6 -0.65 -60.64 31.83
C LYS A 6 0.54 -61.59 31.63
N VAL A 7 1.18 -62.02 32.72
CA VAL A 7 2.28 -63.00 32.68
C VAL A 7 1.80 -64.34 32.13
N LYS A 8 0.62 -64.82 32.56
CA LYS A 8 0.04 -66.06 32.04
C LYS A 8 -0.23 -65.98 30.53
N MET A 9 -0.88 -64.91 30.05
CA MET A 9 -1.14 -64.74 28.61
C MET A 9 0.15 -64.70 27.77
N MET A 10 1.23 -64.11 28.29
CA MET A 10 2.54 -64.15 27.63
C MET A 10 3.12 -65.57 27.58
N MET A 11 3.09 -66.32 28.69
CA MET A 11 3.58 -67.70 28.73
C MET A 11 2.76 -68.63 27.82
N ASP A 12 1.43 -68.51 27.82
CA ASP A 12 0.54 -69.30 26.96
C ASP A 12 0.82 -69.00 25.47
N GLY A 13 1.07 -67.73 25.12
CA GLY A 13 1.47 -67.32 23.77
C GLY A 13 2.85 -67.83 23.34
N MET A 14 3.86 -67.77 24.21
CA MET A 14 5.20 -68.30 23.93
C MET A 14 5.18 -69.83 23.75
N ASN A 15 4.38 -70.54 24.53
CA ASN A 15 4.18 -71.99 24.37
C ASN A 15 3.46 -72.33 23.06
N ALA A 16 2.48 -71.53 22.62
CA ALA A 16 1.80 -71.73 21.35
C ALA A 16 2.74 -71.53 20.15
N GLU A 17 3.59 -70.51 20.17
CA GLU A 17 4.54 -70.25 19.09
C GLU A 17 5.68 -71.29 19.06
N LEU A 18 6.14 -71.77 20.22
CA LEU A 18 7.05 -72.93 20.31
C LEU A 18 6.45 -74.19 19.67
N LEU A 19 5.19 -74.51 19.97
CA LEU A 19 4.50 -75.67 19.42
C LEU A 19 4.35 -75.56 17.89
N LYS A 20 4.02 -74.35 17.39
CA LYS A 20 3.93 -74.00 15.97
C LYS A 20 5.27 -74.11 15.23
N ASN A 21 6.39 -73.94 15.93
CA ASN A 21 7.74 -74.17 15.41
C ASN A 21 8.26 -75.60 15.69
N GLY A 22 7.36 -76.54 16.00
CA GLY A 22 7.66 -77.98 16.14
C GLY A 22 8.22 -78.41 17.50
N VAL A 23 8.30 -77.51 18.48
CA VAL A 23 8.86 -77.81 19.81
C VAL A 23 7.76 -78.32 20.75
N GLY A 24 7.79 -79.61 21.06
CA GLY A 24 6.82 -80.24 21.95
C GLY A 24 6.91 -79.75 23.41
N GLN A 25 5.81 -79.87 24.16
CA GLN A 25 5.75 -79.45 25.57
C GLN A 25 6.81 -80.12 26.45
N ASN A 26 7.24 -81.34 26.12
CA ASN A 26 8.25 -82.11 26.85
C ASN A 26 9.71 -81.82 26.43
N ALA A 27 9.94 -80.93 25.45
CA ALA A 27 11.29 -80.56 25.03
C ALA A 27 12.07 -79.84 26.14
N SER A 28 13.40 -79.91 26.09
CA SER A 28 14.30 -79.28 27.04
C SER A 28 14.11 -77.76 27.07
N SER A 29 14.35 -77.16 28.24
CA SER A 29 14.38 -75.70 28.40
C SER A 29 15.40 -75.05 27.44
N ASP A 30 16.49 -75.73 27.14
CA ASP A 30 17.56 -75.24 26.26
C ASP A 30 17.16 -75.27 24.78
N GLU A 31 16.46 -76.32 24.34
CA GLU A 31 15.87 -76.42 23.00
C GLU A 31 14.82 -75.34 22.77
N LYS A 32 13.94 -75.13 23.76
CA LYS A 32 12.93 -74.07 23.75
C LYS A 32 13.57 -72.69 23.71
N LEU A 33 14.62 -72.45 24.52
CA LEU A 33 15.35 -71.19 24.53
C LEU A 33 16.05 -70.93 23.19
N HIS A 34 16.66 -71.94 22.57
CA HIS A 34 17.34 -71.80 21.28
C HIS A 34 16.38 -71.46 20.13
N VAL A 35 15.17 -72.03 20.12
CA VAL A 35 14.13 -71.68 19.14
C VAL A 35 13.54 -70.29 19.42
N LEU A 36 13.25 -69.95 20.67
CA LEU A 36 12.80 -68.59 21.04
C LEU A 36 13.85 -67.52 20.70
N TRP A 37 15.14 -67.80 20.88
CA TRP A 37 16.22 -66.88 20.52
C TRP A 37 16.32 -66.66 19.01
N LYS A 38 16.16 -67.72 18.21
CA LYS A 38 16.08 -67.59 16.74
C LYS A 38 14.87 -66.77 16.29
N LEU A 39 13.70 -67.02 16.89
CA LEU A 39 12.48 -66.25 16.61
C LEU A 39 12.62 -64.78 17.01
N TYR A 40 13.27 -64.50 18.16
CA TYR A 40 13.58 -63.15 18.61
C TYR A 40 14.53 -62.43 17.64
N LEU A 41 15.64 -63.07 17.23
CA LEU A 41 16.58 -62.48 16.28
C LEU A 41 15.96 -62.23 14.90
N GLN A 42 15.08 -63.12 14.44
CA GLN A 42 14.32 -62.93 13.19
C GLN A 42 13.36 -61.74 13.33
N ALA A 43 12.58 -61.66 14.42
CA ALA A 43 11.68 -60.54 14.67
C ALA A 43 12.42 -59.20 14.82
N GLU A 44 13.61 -59.18 15.45
CA GLU A 44 14.46 -57.99 15.53
C GLU A 44 14.96 -57.57 14.14
N ALA A 45 15.38 -58.53 13.30
CA ALA A 45 15.78 -58.27 11.91
C ALA A 45 14.61 -57.74 11.07
N ASP A 46 13.42 -58.33 11.20
CA ASP A 46 12.21 -57.92 10.47
C ASP A 46 11.72 -56.53 10.90
N ILE A 47 11.74 -56.23 12.20
CA ILE A 47 11.43 -54.89 12.74
C ILE A 47 12.46 -53.87 12.23
N LYS A 48 13.74 -54.24 12.16
CA LYS A 48 14.82 -53.36 11.67
C LYS A 48 14.70 -53.10 10.17
N ALA A 49 14.38 -54.12 9.37
CA ALA A 49 14.10 -53.99 7.94
C ALA A 49 12.82 -53.17 7.68
N GLY A 50 11.76 -53.40 8.46
CA GLY A 50 10.52 -52.60 8.42
C GLY A 50 10.76 -51.13 8.77
N SER A 51 11.58 -50.87 9.79
CA SER A 51 11.99 -49.51 10.19
C SER A 51 12.81 -48.81 9.10
N GLN A 52 13.77 -49.50 8.48
CA GLN A 52 14.52 -48.97 7.32
C GLN A 52 13.61 -48.72 6.11
N SER A 53 12.64 -49.60 5.84
CA SER A 53 11.65 -49.43 4.78
C SER A 53 10.78 -48.19 5.04
N MET A 54 10.24 -48.03 6.25
CA MET A 54 9.49 -46.85 6.69
C MET A 54 10.30 -45.56 6.59
N GLN A 55 11.58 -45.57 6.99
CA GLN A 55 12.47 -44.42 6.82
C GLN A 55 12.69 -44.08 5.34
N SER A 56 12.83 -45.08 4.47
CA SER A 56 12.95 -44.86 3.02
C SER A 56 11.67 -44.30 2.40
N LEU A 57 10.50 -44.73 2.90
CA LEU A 57 9.19 -44.24 2.46
C LEU A 57 8.95 -42.80 2.91
N HIS A 58 9.22 -42.47 4.18
CA HIS A 58 9.16 -41.10 4.67
C HIS A 58 10.17 -40.18 3.97
N LYS A 59 11.36 -40.69 3.61
CA LYS A 59 12.31 -39.92 2.80
C LYS A 59 11.72 -39.60 1.42
N LYS A 60 11.18 -40.58 0.70
CA LYS A 60 10.51 -40.38 -0.60
C LYS A 60 9.33 -39.42 -0.49
N GLN A 61 8.46 -39.60 0.51
CA GLN A 61 7.35 -38.70 0.78
C GLN A 61 7.82 -37.25 1.02
N ALA A 62 8.96 -37.06 1.69
CA ALA A 62 9.58 -35.76 1.90
C ALA A 62 10.42 -35.25 0.71
N GLU A 63 10.54 -36.02 -0.37
CA GLU A 63 11.11 -35.61 -1.66
C GLU A 63 9.96 -35.24 -2.61
N GLU A 64 8.96 -36.11 -2.75
CA GLU A 64 7.68 -35.86 -3.45
C GLU A 64 6.98 -34.59 -2.95
N MET A 65 6.92 -34.37 -1.63
CA MET A 65 6.33 -33.17 -1.04
C MET A 65 7.08 -31.88 -1.43
N LYS A 66 8.41 -31.93 -1.60
CA LYS A 66 9.20 -30.78 -2.08
C LYS A 66 9.00 -30.53 -3.56
N GLU A 67 8.79 -31.58 -4.35
CA GLU A 67 8.41 -31.42 -5.76
C GLU A 67 7.02 -30.77 -5.87
N VAL A 68 6.05 -31.19 -5.04
CA VAL A 68 4.73 -30.54 -4.96
C VAL A 68 4.83 -29.07 -4.50
N GLU A 69 5.65 -28.77 -3.48
CA GLU A 69 5.94 -27.38 -3.06
C GLU A 69 6.51 -26.55 -4.23
N LEU A 70 7.45 -27.12 -5.01
CA LEU A 70 8.06 -26.47 -6.16
C LEU A 70 7.05 -26.25 -7.31
N TYR A 71 6.18 -27.23 -7.59
CA TYR A 71 5.10 -27.08 -8.58
C TYR A 71 4.06 -26.03 -8.15
N VAL A 72 3.69 -25.99 -6.87
CA VAL A 72 2.78 -24.96 -6.33
C VAL A 72 3.40 -23.57 -6.42
N GLU A 73 4.68 -23.43 -6.07
CA GLU A 73 5.44 -22.17 -6.21
C GLU A 73 5.59 -21.73 -7.67
N ASN A 74 5.75 -22.65 -8.62
CA ASN A 74 5.77 -22.34 -10.05
C ASN A 74 4.38 -21.93 -10.57
N MET A 75 3.32 -22.63 -10.17
CA MET A 75 1.93 -22.25 -10.48
C MET A 75 1.55 -20.89 -9.87
N ARG A 76 2.12 -20.55 -8.71
CA ARG A 76 1.98 -19.24 -8.09
C ARG A 76 2.60 -18.15 -8.97
N LYS A 77 3.86 -18.32 -9.37
CA LYS A 77 4.57 -17.36 -10.25
C LYS A 77 3.87 -17.16 -11.59
N LEU A 78 3.43 -18.24 -12.24
CA LEU A 78 2.65 -18.16 -13.48
C LEU A 78 1.29 -17.47 -13.29
N SER A 79 0.72 -17.50 -12.07
CA SER A 79 -0.51 -16.76 -11.74
C SER A 79 -0.22 -15.27 -11.48
N GLU A 80 0.86 -14.96 -10.77
CA GLU A 80 1.34 -13.61 -10.49
C GLU A 80 1.77 -12.90 -11.80
N GLU A 81 2.51 -13.58 -12.69
CA GLU A 81 2.86 -13.10 -14.04
C GLU A 81 1.63 -12.82 -14.92
N ARG A 82 0.62 -13.70 -14.86
CA ARG A 82 -0.65 -13.49 -15.56
C ARG A 82 -1.43 -12.30 -14.99
N GLU A 83 -1.41 -12.12 -13.67
CA GLU A 83 -2.06 -10.99 -13.00
C GLU A 83 -1.37 -9.66 -13.37
N THR A 84 -0.03 -9.59 -13.35
CA THR A 84 0.69 -8.40 -13.80
C THR A 84 0.44 -8.08 -15.28
N LEU A 85 0.44 -9.08 -16.16
CA LEU A 85 0.09 -8.87 -17.58
C LEU A 85 -1.37 -8.40 -17.76
N THR A 86 -2.28 -8.84 -16.89
CA THR A 86 -3.68 -8.36 -16.91
C THR A 86 -3.74 -6.89 -16.50
N GLN A 87 -3.04 -6.50 -15.43
CA GLN A 87 -2.95 -5.11 -14.96
C GLN A 87 -2.27 -4.19 -16.00
N GLU A 88 -1.24 -4.68 -16.70
CA GLU A 88 -0.60 -3.95 -17.81
C GLU A 88 -1.57 -3.70 -18.98
N PHE A 89 -2.34 -4.72 -19.39
CA PHE A 89 -3.37 -4.54 -20.43
C PHE A 89 -4.54 -3.67 -19.98
N GLU A 90 -4.94 -3.71 -18.70
CA GLU A 90 -5.97 -2.80 -18.16
C GLU A 90 -5.48 -1.35 -18.18
N ALA A 91 -4.22 -1.10 -17.79
CA ALA A 91 -3.60 0.23 -17.84
C ALA A 91 -3.45 0.76 -19.29
N GLU A 92 -3.00 -0.07 -20.24
CA GLU A 92 -2.92 0.30 -21.66
C GLU A 92 -4.31 0.63 -22.23
N ASN A 93 -5.36 -0.12 -21.84
CA ASN A 93 -6.73 0.18 -22.24
C ASN A 93 -7.27 1.51 -21.68
N GLU A 94 -6.91 1.89 -20.45
CA GLU A 94 -7.28 3.22 -19.92
C GLU A 94 -6.47 4.36 -20.57
N GLU A 95 -5.17 4.18 -20.84
CA GLU A 95 -4.39 5.18 -21.59
C GLU A 95 -4.95 5.39 -23.01
N LEU A 96 -5.33 4.31 -23.70
CA LEU A 96 -5.98 4.38 -25.02
C LEU A 96 -7.38 5.02 -24.96
N LYS A 97 -8.15 4.85 -23.87
CA LYS A 97 -9.42 5.57 -23.66
C LYS A 97 -9.17 7.06 -23.46
N GLU A 98 -8.18 7.43 -22.63
CA GLU A 98 -7.77 8.81 -22.44
C GLU A 98 -7.28 9.46 -23.75
N GLU A 99 -6.45 8.78 -24.54
CA GLU A 99 -6.00 9.30 -25.84
C GLU A 99 -7.18 9.51 -26.79
N ASN A 100 -8.09 8.53 -26.91
CA ASN A 100 -9.29 8.68 -27.74
C ASN A 100 -10.17 9.85 -27.29
N GLN A 101 -10.35 10.07 -25.98
CA GLN A 101 -11.10 11.21 -25.47
C GLN A 101 -10.38 12.55 -25.71
N ARG A 102 -9.04 12.59 -25.59
CA ARG A 102 -8.22 13.78 -25.93
C ARG A 102 -8.31 14.10 -27.43
N LEU A 103 -8.23 13.09 -28.30
CA LEU A 103 -8.40 13.23 -29.76
C LEU A 103 -9.81 13.70 -30.13
N LYS A 104 -10.85 13.17 -29.47
CA LYS A 104 -12.24 13.63 -29.64
C LYS A 104 -12.39 15.10 -29.23
N ASN A 105 -11.91 15.48 -28.05
CA ASN A 105 -11.96 16.87 -27.57
C ASN A 105 -11.22 17.84 -28.52
N ASN A 106 -10.08 17.43 -29.07
CA ASN A 106 -9.33 18.24 -30.04
C ASN A 106 -10.08 18.37 -31.39
N LYS A 107 -10.73 17.30 -31.86
CA LYS A 107 -11.57 17.34 -33.05
C LYS A 107 -12.80 18.24 -32.86
N GLU A 108 -13.42 18.22 -31.69
CA GLU A 108 -14.55 19.10 -31.36
C GLU A 108 -14.12 20.58 -31.31
N LYS A 109 -12.96 20.91 -30.73
CA LYS A 109 -12.39 22.26 -30.80
C LYS A 109 -12.10 22.73 -32.23
N SER A 110 -11.42 21.91 -33.03
CA SER A 110 -11.12 22.26 -34.43
C SER A 110 -12.40 22.42 -35.27
N ASN A 111 -13.43 21.61 -35.01
CA ASN A 111 -14.75 21.82 -35.62
C ASN A 111 -15.39 23.15 -35.17
N GLN A 112 -15.28 23.53 -33.90
CA GLN A 112 -15.79 24.82 -33.40
C GLN A 112 -15.07 26.01 -34.05
N GLU A 113 -13.74 25.93 -34.21
CA GLU A 113 -12.94 26.93 -34.93
C GLU A 113 -13.38 27.05 -36.41
N ILE A 114 -13.56 25.92 -37.10
CA ILE A 114 -14.06 25.90 -38.49
C ILE A 114 -15.48 26.49 -38.58
N GLN A 115 -16.37 26.15 -37.65
CA GLN A 115 -17.72 26.74 -37.59
C GLN A 115 -17.69 28.25 -37.29
N GLN A 116 -16.74 28.72 -36.49
CA GLN A 116 -16.57 30.15 -36.21
C GLN A 116 -16.07 30.91 -37.46
N LEU A 117 -15.08 30.36 -38.17
CA LEU A 117 -14.58 30.92 -39.43
C LEU A 117 -15.68 30.96 -40.52
N LEU A 118 -16.47 29.89 -40.65
CA LEU A 118 -17.59 29.85 -41.59
C LEU A 118 -18.64 30.95 -41.32
N ARG A 119 -18.91 31.28 -40.05
CA ARG A 119 -19.80 32.40 -39.69
C ARG A 119 -19.17 33.76 -40.00
N GLN A 120 -17.87 33.94 -39.75
CA GLN A 120 -17.16 35.18 -40.06
C GLN A 120 -17.18 35.51 -41.57
N GLU A 121 -17.08 34.48 -42.41
CA GLU A 121 -17.21 34.60 -43.88
C GLU A 121 -18.68 34.58 -44.38
N GLY A 122 -19.67 34.65 -43.47
CA GLY A 122 -21.10 34.75 -43.80
C GLY A 122 -21.81 33.45 -44.18
N PHE A 123 -21.16 32.29 -44.09
CA PHE A 123 -21.74 30.97 -44.38
C PHE A 123 -22.47 30.38 -43.15
N GLU A 124 -23.40 31.17 -42.58
CA GLU A 124 -24.11 30.90 -41.32
C GLU A 124 -24.82 29.52 -41.27
N ASP A 125 -25.40 29.08 -42.38
CA ASP A 125 -26.06 27.77 -42.49
C ASP A 125 -25.08 26.62 -42.76
N LEU A 126 -23.98 26.88 -43.47
CA LEU A 126 -22.92 25.89 -43.67
C LEU A 126 -22.19 25.61 -42.35
N ALA A 127 -22.07 26.60 -41.47
CA ALA A 127 -21.58 26.46 -40.09
C ALA A 127 -22.48 25.60 -39.18
N LYS A 128 -23.70 25.25 -39.62
CA LYS A 128 -24.61 24.30 -38.93
C LYS A 128 -24.57 22.90 -39.55
N SER A 129 -24.03 22.77 -40.76
CA SER A 129 -23.90 21.49 -41.48
C SER A 129 -22.73 20.64 -40.99
N THR A 130 -22.69 19.37 -41.39
CA THR A 130 -21.53 18.50 -41.14
C THR A 130 -20.34 18.93 -41.99
N ALA A 131 -19.11 18.65 -41.52
CA ALA A 131 -17.89 18.96 -42.27
C ALA A 131 -17.89 18.31 -43.68
N SER A 132 -18.51 17.14 -43.83
CA SER A 132 -18.77 16.47 -45.10
C SER A 132 -19.63 17.28 -46.07
N GLU A 133 -20.72 17.88 -45.59
CA GLU A 133 -21.63 18.71 -46.40
C GLU A 133 -20.96 20.05 -46.77
N ALA A 134 -20.25 20.67 -45.83
CA ALA A 134 -19.46 21.88 -46.10
C ALA A 134 -18.38 21.64 -47.17
N ILE A 135 -17.63 20.53 -47.08
CA ILE A 135 -16.65 20.14 -48.09
C ILE A 135 -17.31 19.87 -49.45
N ALA A 136 -18.45 19.18 -49.48
CA ALA A 136 -19.19 18.92 -50.71
C ALA A 136 -19.65 20.24 -51.38
N TYR A 137 -20.19 21.18 -50.60
CA TYR A 137 -20.58 22.51 -51.08
C TYR A 137 -19.40 23.26 -51.70
N PHE A 138 -18.25 23.34 -51.01
CA PHE A 138 -17.07 24.00 -51.54
C PHE A 138 -16.47 23.31 -52.78
N LEU A 139 -16.56 21.98 -52.89
CA LEU A 139 -16.12 21.26 -54.10
C LEU A 139 -17.02 21.57 -55.31
N VAL A 140 -18.34 21.64 -55.12
CA VAL A 140 -19.29 22.03 -56.17
C VAL A 140 -19.06 23.47 -56.59
N GLU A 141 -18.96 24.41 -55.64
CA GLU A 141 -18.81 25.83 -55.95
C GLU A 141 -17.45 26.15 -56.59
N ARG A 142 -16.37 25.49 -56.14
CA ARG A 142 -15.04 25.58 -56.81
C ARG A 142 -15.11 25.11 -58.27
N THR A 143 -15.89 24.08 -58.56
CA THR A 143 -16.08 23.55 -59.92
C THR A 143 -16.86 24.56 -60.76
N ARG A 144 -17.99 25.07 -60.24
CA ARG A 144 -18.81 26.12 -60.88
C ARG A 144 -18.01 27.38 -61.21
N LEU A 145 -17.15 27.83 -60.29
CA LEU A 145 -16.25 28.97 -60.51
C LEU A 145 -15.18 28.67 -61.56
N SER A 146 -14.65 27.44 -61.60
CA SER A 146 -13.68 27.01 -62.63
C SER A 146 -14.31 27.02 -64.03
N ASP A 147 -15.55 26.54 -64.18
CA ASP A 147 -16.28 26.57 -65.45
C ASP A 147 -16.68 27.99 -65.88
N ASN A 148 -17.03 28.86 -64.93
CA ASN A 148 -17.23 30.29 -65.19
C ASN A 148 -15.93 30.94 -65.71
N ILE A 149 -14.78 30.64 -65.11
CA ILE A 149 -13.47 31.14 -65.62
C ILE A 149 -13.14 30.55 -66.99
N ALA A 150 -13.45 29.27 -67.24
CA ALA A 150 -13.21 28.61 -68.52
C ALA A 150 -14.17 29.07 -69.64
N THR A 151 -15.36 29.56 -69.31
CA THR A 151 -16.29 30.17 -70.26
C THR A 151 -15.96 31.64 -70.51
N GLU A 152 -15.57 32.42 -69.49
CA GLU A 152 -15.13 33.81 -69.68
C GLU A 152 -13.82 33.90 -70.48
N ARG A 153 -12.88 32.96 -70.27
CA ARG A 153 -11.70 32.81 -71.14
C ARG A 153 -12.05 32.52 -72.60
N ARG A 154 -13.12 31.77 -72.87
CA ARG A 154 -13.60 31.51 -74.23
C ARG A 154 -14.28 32.73 -74.85
N LYS A 155 -15.05 33.52 -74.08
CA LYS A 155 -15.62 34.81 -74.53
C LYS A 155 -14.53 35.86 -74.82
N SER A 156 -13.43 35.85 -74.05
CA SER A 156 -12.29 36.77 -74.24
C SER A 156 -11.54 36.56 -75.58
N LEU A 157 -11.68 35.39 -76.21
CA LEU A 157 -10.96 35.04 -77.44
C LEU A 157 -11.63 35.52 -78.74
N THR A 158 -12.87 36.03 -78.71
CA THR A 158 -13.60 36.43 -79.93
C THR A 158 -13.55 37.92 -80.26
N ASN A 159 -13.07 38.78 -79.35
CA ASN A 159 -12.92 40.23 -79.59
C ASN A 159 -11.45 40.65 -79.67
N GLY A 160 -10.91 40.76 -80.89
CA GLY A 160 -9.47 40.98 -81.13
C GLY A 160 -8.85 42.23 -80.48
N SER A 161 -9.63 43.27 -80.19
CA SER A 161 -9.15 44.46 -79.46
C SER A 161 -8.77 44.16 -78.00
N ALA A 162 -9.37 43.14 -77.40
CA ALA A 162 -9.10 42.75 -76.00
C ALA A 162 -7.69 42.17 -75.82
N LYS A 163 -7.07 41.58 -76.85
CA LYS A 163 -5.75 40.92 -76.69
C LYS A 163 -4.65 41.93 -76.34
N ASN A 164 -4.55 43.05 -77.07
CA ASN A 164 -3.53 44.06 -76.79
C ASN A 164 -3.79 44.77 -75.45
N GLN A 165 -5.06 45.02 -75.09
CA GLN A 165 -5.40 45.54 -73.77
C GLN A 165 -5.06 44.54 -72.67
N LEU A 166 -5.32 43.24 -72.85
CA LEU A 166 -5.02 42.20 -71.87
C LEU A 166 -3.51 41.97 -71.72
N GLU A 167 -2.73 41.98 -72.80
CA GLU A 167 -1.27 41.92 -72.73
C GLU A 167 -0.70 43.16 -72.01
N GLN A 168 -1.21 44.37 -72.29
CA GLN A 168 -0.80 45.57 -71.56
C GLN A 168 -1.23 45.52 -70.08
N PHE A 169 -2.45 45.09 -69.77
CA PHE A 169 -2.95 44.97 -68.38
C PHE A 169 -2.24 43.83 -67.61
N GLN A 170 -1.79 42.78 -68.30
CA GLN A 170 -0.92 41.75 -67.73
C GLN A 170 0.48 42.30 -67.49
N LYS A 171 1.05 43.08 -68.42
CA LYS A 171 2.37 43.70 -68.26
C LYS A 171 2.38 44.75 -67.14
N ASP A 172 1.32 45.57 -67.04
CA ASP A 172 1.12 46.54 -65.96
C ASP A 172 0.78 45.85 -64.63
N ARG A 173 0.09 44.69 -64.63
CA ARG A 173 -0.16 43.93 -63.40
C ARG A 173 1.06 43.12 -62.96
N ILE A 174 1.87 42.58 -63.87
CA ILE A 174 3.18 41.99 -63.55
C ILE A 174 4.08 43.10 -63.00
N GLY A 175 4.21 44.24 -63.67
CA GLY A 175 4.99 45.38 -63.17
C GLY A 175 4.45 46.01 -61.87
N LYS A 176 3.17 45.82 -61.54
CA LYS A 176 2.61 46.13 -60.21
C LYS A 176 2.95 45.05 -59.18
N LEU A 177 2.79 43.77 -59.50
CA LEU A 177 3.12 42.65 -58.62
C LEU A 177 4.64 42.53 -58.36
N GLU A 178 5.49 42.96 -59.30
CA GLU A 178 6.93 43.09 -59.13
C GLU A 178 7.25 44.26 -58.18
N LYS A 179 6.63 45.43 -58.36
CA LYS A 179 6.76 46.55 -57.42
C LYS A 179 6.17 46.26 -56.04
N GLU A 180 5.10 45.48 -55.96
CA GLU A 180 4.44 45.05 -54.73
C GLU A 180 5.27 43.96 -54.03
N LYS A 181 5.85 43.00 -54.78
CA LYS A 181 6.87 42.07 -54.27
C LYS A 181 8.09 42.82 -53.75
N ASP A 182 8.63 43.77 -54.52
CA ASP A 182 9.82 44.53 -54.12
C ASP A 182 9.50 45.45 -52.94
N HIS A 183 8.29 45.99 -52.85
CA HIS A 183 7.80 46.75 -51.69
C HIS A 183 7.61 45.85 -50.47
N LEU A 184 6.99 44.67 -50.59
CA LEU A 184 6.87 43.68 -49.52
C LEU A 184 8.22 43.10 -49.11
N GLU A 185 9.19 42.97 -50.02
CA GLU A 185 10.54 42.56 -49.69
C GLU A 185 11.33 43.70 -49.03
N GLN A 186 11.09 44.96 -49.42
CA GLN A 186 11.61 46.14 -48.75
C GLN A 186 10.97 46.34 -47.37
N GLU A 187 9.66 46.12 -47.20
CA GLU A 187 8.97 46.07 -45.91
C GLU A 187 9.51 44.93 -45.07
N ARG A 188 9.70 43.72 -45.61
CA ARG A 188 10.33 42.60 -44.88
C ARG A 188 11.75 42.94 -44.45
N ARG A 189 12.52 43.68 -45.27
CA ARG A 189 13.85 44.20 -44.91
C ARG A 189 13.74 45.28 -43.83
N GLN A 190 12.76 46.19 -43.90
CA GLN A 190 12.50 47.21 -42.87
C GLN A 190 11.97 46.59 -41.57
N GLN A 191 11.16 45.54 -41.61
CA GLN A 191 10.70 44.78 -40.45
C GLN A 191 11.86 43.99 -39.84
N MET A 192 12.70 43.34 -40.65
CA MET A 192 13.93 42.68 -40.16
C MET A 192 14.92 43.69 -39.56
N GLN A 193 14.99 44.90 -40.12
CA GLN A 193 15.80 45.99 -39.59
C GLN A 193 15.20 46.55 -38.27
N ARG A 194 13.87 46.78 -38.22
CA ARG A 194 13.15 47.13 -36.98
C ARG A 194 13.25 46.04 -35.92
N VAL A 195 13.24 44.76 -36.30
CA VAL A 195 13.46 43.64 -35.36
C VAL A 195 14.88 43.70 -34.80
N LYS A 196 15.90 43.96 -35.61
CA LYS A 196 17.28 44.18 -35.11
C LYS A 196 17.41 45.43 -34.25
N GLU A 197 16.70 46.50 -34.59
CA GLU A 197 16.66 47.74 -33.81
C GLU A 197 15.94 47.53 -32.48
N LEU A 198 14.82 46.79 -32.47
CA LEU A 198 14.12 46.34 -31.26
C LEU A 198 14.90 45.30 -30.46
N GLU A 199 15.71 44.44 -31.08
CA GLU A 199 16.64 43.54 -30.37
C GLU A 199 17.76 44.34 -29.69
N VAL A 200 18.31 45.35 -30.36
CA VAL A 200 19.29 46.29 -29.79
C VAL A 200 18.65 47.15 -28.70
N GLU A 201 17.42 47.62 -28.89
CA GLU A 201 16.69 48.43 -27.92
C GLU A 201 16.21 47.60 -26.73
N LEU A 202 15.78 46.35 -26.93
CA LEU A 202 15.51 45.38 -25.86
C LEU A 202 16.78 45.02 -25.10
N LYS A 203 17.93 44.89 -25.77
CA LYS A 203 19.24 44.69 -25.14
C LYS A 203 19.70 45.92 -24.36
N MET A 204 19.46 47.12 -24.89
CA MET A 204 19.71 48.39 -24.21
C MET A 204 18.77 48.59 -23.01
N SER A 205 17.50 48.25 -23.15
CA SER A 205 16.47 48.30 -22.11
C SER A 205 16.77 47.28 -21.02
N LYS A 206 17.13 46.04 -21.37
CA LYS A 206 17.63 45.03 -20.42
C LYS A 206 18.88 45.55 -19.70
N ASN A 207 19.85 46.13 -20.40
CA ASN A 207 21.05 46.71 -19.79
C ASN A 207 20.74 47.94 -18.91
N ARG A 208 19.66 48.68 -19.17
CA ARG A 208 19.14 49.74 -18.28
C ARG A 208 18.50 49.12 -17.04
N LEU A 209 17.64 48.11 -17.21
CA LEU A 209 16.97 47.41 -16.12
C LEU A 209 17.97 46.67 -15.20
N GLU A 210 19.05 46.11 -15.75
CA GLU A 210 20.16 45.52 -14.99
C GLU A 210 20.90 46.61 -14.19
N LYS A 211 21.09 47.81 -14.76
CA LYS A 211 21.68 48.96 -14.05
C LYS A 211 20.74 49.59 -13.03
N GLU A 212 19.42 49.60 -13.26
CA GLU A 212 18.42 50.03 -12.29
C GLU A 212 18.34 49.03 -11.13
N LYS A 213 18.42 47.72 -11.40
CA LYS A 213 18.60 46.70 -10.36
C LYS A 213 19.89 46.90 -9.57
N GLU A 214 21.02 47.16 -10.24
CA GLU A 214 22.31 47.45 -9.60
C GLU A 214 22.23 48.70 -8.70
N VAL A 215 21.53 49.75 -9.14
CA VAL A 215 21.30 50.99 -8.37
C VAL A 215 20.32 50.76 -7.22
N HIS A 216 19.20 50.08 -7.44
CA HIS A 216 18.25 49.70 -6.39
C HIS A 216 18.88 48.77 -5.36
N HIS A 217 19.76 47.85 -5.76
CA HIS A 217 20.50 47.00 -4.84
C HIS A 217 21.41 47.83 -3.94
N LYS A 218 22.14 48.80 -4.51
CA LYS A 218 23.03 49.71 -3.77
C LYS A 218 22.28 50.72 -2.89
N GLU A 219 21.09 51.17 -3.28
CA GLU A 219 20.26 52.01 -2.41
C GLU A 219 19.59 51.18 -1.31
N VAL A 220 19.20 49.93 -1.57
CA VAL A 220 18.77 48.97 -0.54
C VAL A 220 19.90 48.65 0.44
N GLU A 221 21.15 48.46 -0.02
CA GLU A 221 22.34 48.37 0.86
C GLU A 221 22.53 49.64 1.69
N ARG A 222 22.35 50.84 1.11
CA ARG A 222 22.44 52.11 1.85
C ARG A 222 21.33 52.26 2.89
N VAL A 223 20.11 51.82 2.58
CA VAL A 223 18.97 51.84 3.52
C VAL A 223 19.20 50.83 4.64
N HIS A 224 19.66 49.61 4.34
CA HIS A 224 20.07 48.64 5.36
C HIS A 224 21.18 49.19 6.25
N LYS A 225 22.24 49.76 5.67
CA LYS A 225 23.36 50.31 6.43
C LYS A 225 22.94 51.47 7.34
N LYS A 226 22.03 52.35 6.87
CA LYS A 226 21.40 53.38 7.71
C LYS A 226 20.44 52.84 8.76
N ALA A 227 19.87 51.65 8.57
CA ALA A 227 19.04 50.99 9.58
C ALA A 227 19.90 50.34 10.67
N ASP A 228 20.99 49.65 10.29
CA ASP A 228 21.97 49.11 11.24
C ASP A 228 22.67 50.24 12.04
N GLU A 229 23.05 51.34 11.39
CA GLU A 229 23.60 52.55 12.06
C GLU A 229 22.61 53.20 13.04
N ARG A 230 21.28 53.02 12.84
CA ARG A 230 20.25 53.46 13.79
C ARG A 230 19.99 52.45 14.91
N LEU A 231 20.04 51.15 14.63
CA LEU A 231 19.86 50.10 15.64
C LEU A 231 20.98 50.13 16.70
N GLN A 232 22.20 50.52 16.31
CA GLN A 232 23.33 50.65 17.24
C GLN A 232 23.20 51.79 18.28
N SER A 233 22.18 52.64 18.22
CA SER A 233 21.98 53.77 19.16
C SER A 233 20.85 53.60 20.17
N SER A 234 20.14 52.47 20.20
CA SER A 234 19.03 52.20 21.13
C SER A 234 19.40 51.14 22.17
N SER A 235 19.92 51.58 23.33
CA SER A 235 20.18 50.70 24.48
C SER A 235 18.87 50.21 25.11
N GLY A 236 18.78 48.92 25.43
CA GLY A 236 17.57 48.29 25.99
C GLY A 236 17.51 46.78 25.69
N ASP A 237 16.54 46.37 24.88
CA ASP A 237 16.04 44.99 24.80
C ASP A 237 16.74 44.07 23.77
N ASP A 238 17.95 44.46 23.33
CA ASP A 238 18.62 43.91 22.14
C ASP A 238 19.23 42.50 22.31
N ALA A 239 19.08 41.86 23.48
CA ALA A 239 19.64 40.52 23.73
C ALA A 239 18.83 39.41 23.03
N GLN A 240 17.51 39.35 23.25
CA GLN A 240 16.65 38.34 22.64
C GLN A 240 16.51 38.55 21.12
N LEU A 241 16.52 39.80 20.66
CA LEU A 241 16.40 40.11 19.24
C LEU A 241 17.63 39.62 18.46
N ARG A 242 18.85 39.80 19.00
CA ARG A 242 20.08 39.22 18.42
C ARG A 242 20.07 37.69 18.37
N GLU A 243 19.57 37.03 19.43
CA GLU A 243 19.45 35.57 19.47
C GLU A 243 18.46 35.05 18.41
N SER A 244 17.31 35.71 18.23
CA SER A 244 16.34 35.37 17.18
C SER A 244 16.87 35.66 15.77
N LYS A 245 17.58 36.78 15.57
CA LYS A 245 18.25 37.12 14.30
C LYS A 245 19.29 36.05 13.93
N ARG A 246 20.11 35.61 14.89
CA ARG A 246 21.12 34.55 14.70
C ARG A 246 20.50 33.21 14.30
N LYS A 247 19.35 32.84 14.88
CA LYS A 247 18.61 31.61 14.53
C LYS A 247 18.04 31.70 13.11
N LEU A 248 17.38 32.82 12.77
CA LEU A 248 16.88 33.07 11.42
C LEU A 248 18.00 33.11 10.37
N GLU A 249 19.19 33.63 10.70
CA GLU A 249 20.37 33.59 9.83
C GLU A 249 20.87 32.14 9.60
N GLN A 250 20.92 31.30 10.65
CA GLN A 250 21.24 29.88 10.51
C GLN A 250 20.20 29.11 9.68
N GLU A 251 18.91 29.33 9.93
CA GLU A 251 17.82 28.75 9.14
C GLU A 251 17.88 29.19 7.67
N LEU A 252 18.18 30.46 7.39
CA LEU A 252 18.36 30.98 6.03
C LEU A 252 19.58 30.37 5.32
N THR A 253 20.70 30.14 6.02
CA THR A 253 21.85 29.41 5.42
C THR A 253 21.52 27.94 5.14
N THR A 254 20.78 27.29 6.03
CA THR A 254 20.31 25.90 5.84
C THR A 254 19.33 25.79 4.67
N MET A 255 18.39 26.74 4.53
CA MET A 255 17.48 26.84 3.38
C MET A 255 18.24 27.10 2.07
N LYS A 256 19.24 27.98 2.06
CA LYS A 256 20.10 28.20 0.88
C LYS A 256 20.86 26.94 0.47
N TYR A 257 21.37 26.17 1.44
CA TYR A 257 22.04 24.90 1.15
C TYR A 257 21.07 23.87 0.56
N ARG A 258 19.87 23.72 1.15
CA ARG A 258 18.80 22.84 0.65
C ARG A 258 18.26 23.23 -0.71
N MET A 259 18.13 24.53 -1.01
CA MET A 259 17.81 25.02 -2.35
C MET A 259 18.88 24.58 -3.34
N LYS A 260 20.16 24.82 -3.03
CA LYS A 260 21.25 24.47 -3.93
C LYS A 260 21.33 22.97 -4.20
N THR A 261 21.18 22.11 -3.19
CA THR A 261 21.16 20.66 -3.41
C THR A 261 19.98 20.24 -4.30
N SER A 262 18.81 20.88 -4.14
CA SER A 262 17.64 20.63 -4.99
C SER A 262 17.82 21.15 -6.43
N GLU A 263 18.54 22.25 -6.64
CA GLU A 263 18.93 22.74 -7.97
C GLU A 263 19.95 21.80 -8.64
N ASP A 264 20.96 21.34 -7.91
CA ASP A 264 21.93 20.35 -8.37
C ASP A 264 21.27 18.98 -8.69
N GLU A 265 20.26 18.57 -7.93
CA GLU A 265 19.41 17.39 -8.21
C GLU A 265 18.54 17.58 -9.45
N LYS A 266 17.89 18.74 -9.59
CA LYS A 266 17.05 19.09 -10.74
C LYS A 266 17.84 19.07 -12.05
N GLU A 267 19.07 19.59 -12.06
CA GLU A 267 19.90 19.58 -13.27
C GLU A 267 20.42 18.16 -13.59
N LYS A 268 20.71 17.32 -12.58
CA LYS A 268 21.00 15.88 -12.79
C LYS A 268 19.81 15.13 -13.37
N ILE A 269 18.59 15.35 -12.86
CA ILE A 269 17.36 14.73 -13.39
C ILE A 269 17.15 15.15 -14.85
N LYS A 270 17.28 16.44 -15.15
CA LYS A 270 17.18 17.00 -16.51
C LYS A 270 18.25 16.43 -17.46
N GLN A 271 19.48 16.22 -16.99
CA GLN A 271 20.51 15.52 -17.75
C GLN A 271 20.13 14.05 -18.01
N LYS A 272 19.58 13.34 -17.01
CA LYS A 272 19.15 11.95 -17.19
C LYS A 272 17.95 11.81 -18.13
N VAL A 273 17.00 12.77 -18.10
CA VAL A 273 15.91 12.86 -19.09
C VAL A 273 16.46 13.05 -20.51
N LYS A 274 17.52 13.85 -20.69
CA LYS A 274 18.19 13.99 -21.98
C LYS A 274 18.84 12.69 -22.44
N GLU A 275 19.61 12.02 -21.57
CA GLU A 275 20.21 10.70 -21.88
C GLU A 275 19.15 9.65 -22.28
N LEU A 276 18.03 9.60 -21.55
CA LEU A 276 16.91 8.69 -21.84
C LEU A 276 16.21 9.04 -23.17
N THR A 277 16.07 10.32 -23.50
CA THR A 277 15.51 10.78 -24.78
C THR A 277 16.41 10.40 -25.96
N GLU A 278 17.72 10.62 -25.84
CA GLU A 278 18.70 10.23 -26.87
C GLU A 278 18.75 8.71 -27.02
N SER A 279 18.71 7.95 -25.93
CA SER A 279 18.61 6.49 -25.93
C SER A 279 17.35 5.99 -26.67
N LEU A 280 16.17 6.54 -26.33
CA LEU A 280 14.89 6.21 -26.95
C LEU A 280 14.91 6.46 -28.47
N ASP A 281 15.52 7.56 -28.93
CA ASP A 281 15.66 7.85 -30.35
C ASP A 281 16.68 6.95 -31.07
N THR A 282 17.71 6.43 -30.39
CA THR A 282 18.56 5.37 -30.97
C THR A 282 17.82 4.04 -31.08
N GLU A 283 16.96 3.71 -30.12
CA GLU A 283 16.20 2.45 -30.12
C GLU A 283 15.03 2.50 -31.12
N ARG A 284 14.40 3.67 -31.32
CA ARG A 284 13.49 3.93 -32.46
C ARG A 284 14.18 3.70 -33.82
N LYS A 285 15.41 4.20 -33.99
CA LYS A 285 16.22 3.99 -35.21
C LYS A 285 16.61 2.51 -35.39
N ARG A 286 16.93 1.79 -34.31
CA ARG A 286 17.10 0.31 -34.33
C ARG A 286 15.81 -0.39 -34.76
N ARG A 287 14.67 -0.08 -34.14
CA ARG A 287 13.37 -0.69 -34.46
C ARG A 287 13.01 -0.53 -35.93
N SER A 288 13.19 0.66 -36.51
CA SER A 288 13.01 0.91 -37.95
C SER A 288 13.94 0.07 -38.85
N SER A 289 15.19 -0.14 -38.44
CA SER A 289 16.14 -1.02 -39.15
C SER A 289 15.76 -2.50 -39.08
N TYR A 290 15.23 -2.95 -37.94
CA TYR A 290 14.67 -4.30 -37.78
C TYR A 290 13.39 -4.47 -38.61
N GLU A 291 12.48 -3.50 -38.61
CA GLU A 291 11.28 -3.44 -39.47
C GLU A 291 11.64 -3.64 -40.96
N GLY A 292 12.60 -2.84 -41.45
CA GLY A 292 13.12 -2.94 -42.83
C GLY A 292 13.88 -4.25 -43.13
N THR A 293 14.30 -4.99 -42.09
CA THR A 293 14.88 -6.35 -42.23
C THR A 293 13.78 -7.40 -42.25
N ILE A 294 12.75 -7.28 -41.40
CA ILE A 294 11.57 -8.16 -41.37
C ILE A 294 10.81 -8.09 -42.70
N ILE A 295 10.65 -6.91 -43.30
CA ILE A 295 10.02 -6.75 -44.62
C ILE A 295 10.80 -7.52 -45.70
N LYS A 296 12.14 -7.45 -45.68
CA LYS A 296 13.00 -8.20 -46.62
C LYS A 296 12.92 -9.72 -46.39
N LEU A 297 12.86 -10.16 -45.14
CA LEU A 297 12.69 -11.58 -44.80
C LEU A 297 11.31 -12.11 -45.21
N LYS A 298 10.23 -11.34 -45.01
CA LYS A 298 8.88 -11.67 -45.51
C LYS A 298 8.89 -11.82 -47.04
N HIS A 299 9.48 -10.87 -47.76
CA HIS A 299 9.56 -10.94 -49.23
C HIS A 299 10.36 -12.14 -49.73
N LEU A 300 11.47 -12.50 -49.07
CA LEU A 300 12.21 -13.73 -49.34
C LEU A 300 11.39 -14.99 -49.04
N LEU A 301 10.63 -15.00 -47.95
CA LEU A 301 9.77 -16.13 -47.56
C LEU A 301 8.61 -16.32 -48.56
N ASP A 302 7.97 -15.23 -49.00
CA ASP A 302 6.95 -15.26 -50.07
C ASP A 302 7.52 -15.72 -51.42
N THR A 303 8.77 -15.33 -51.72
CA THR A 303 9.47 -15.78 -52.94
C THR A 303 9.78 -17.28 -52.87
N ASN A 304 10.33 -17.75 -51.74
CA ASN A 304 10.58 -19.16 -51.49
C ASN A 304 9.30 -19.99 -51.53
N ARG A 305 8.19 -19.47 -50.98
CA ARG A 305 6.87 -20.12 -51.01
C ARG A 305 6.35 -20.28 -52.42
N LYS A 306 6.56 -19.29 -53.31
CA LYS A 306 6.24 -19.41 -54.75
C LYS A 306 7.11 -20.48 -55.43
N THR A 307 8.41 -20.51 -55.16
CA THR A 307 9.28 -21.56 -55.75
C THR A 307 8.96 -22.96 -55.23
N ILE A 308 8.45 -23.09 -54.00
CA ILE A 308 7.96 -24.37 -53.47
C ILE A 308 6.70 -24.80 -54.22
N SER A 309 5.72 -23.91 -54.42
CA SER A 309 4.52 -24.20 -55.23
C SER A 309 4.87 -24.72 -56.62
N THR A 310 5.77 -24.03 -57.34
CA THR A 310 6.19 -24.47 -58.68
C THR A 310 6.91 -25.82 -58.67
N ILE A 311 7.71 -26.12 -57.64
CA ILE A 311 8.36 -27.43 -57.49
C ILE A 311 7.35 -28.53 -57.12
N GLU A 312 6.30 -28.20 -56.37
CA GLU A 312 5.20 -29.13 -56.06
C GLU A 312 4.32 -29.42 -57.29
N GLU A 313 4.08 -28.41 -58.14
CA GLU A 313 3.41 -28.53 -59.44
C GLU A 313 4.24 -29.38 -60.43
N GLU A 314 5.55 -29.11 -60.56
CA GLU A 314 6.48 -29.93 -61.36
C GLU A 314 6.56 -31.38 -60.86
N LYS A 315 6.58 -31.58 -59.53
CA LYS A 315 6.60 -32.90 -58.91
C LYS A 315 5.35 -33.72 -59.22
N GLU A 316 4.15 -33.14 -59.20
CA GLU A 316 2.94 -33.90 -59.55
C GLU A 316 2.84 -34.14 -61.07
N ALA A 317 3.33 -33.23 -61.91
CA ALA A 317 3.47 -33.49 -63.35
C ALA A 317 4.38 -34.71 -63.62
N LEU A 318 5.55 -34.77 -62.96
CA LEU A 318 6.45 -35.93 -63.01
C LEU A 318 5.83 -37.20 -62.40
N ASN A 319 4.97 -37.08 -61.38
CA ASN A 319 4.22 -38.20 -60.80
C ASN A 319 3.19 -38.77 -61.80
N VAL A 320 2.53 -37.92 -62.58
CA VAL A 320 1.62 -38.33 -63.67
C VAL A 320 2.40 -38.99 -64.81
N GLU A 321 3.54 -38.42 -65.22
CA GLU A 321 4.40 -39.04 -66.24
C GLU A 321 4.91 -40.42 -65.78
N LYS A 322 5.39 -40.52 -64.54
CA LYS A 322 5.81 -41.79 -63.93
C LYS A 322 4.71 -42.86 -63.99
N LYS A 323 3.47 -42.53 -63.61
CA LYS A 323 2.31 -43.43 -63.71
C LYS A 323 2.04 -43.87 -65.16
N SER A 324 2.21 -42.97 -66.13
CA SER A 324 2.08 -43.31 -67.57
C SER A 324 3.19 -44.24 -68.06
N LEU A 325 4.43 -44.04 -67.61
CA LEU A 325 5.56 -44.92 -67.91
C LEU A 325 5.38 -46.30 -67.26
N GLU A 326 4.91 -46.37 -66.01
CA GLU A 326 4.60 -47.63 -65.32
C GLU A 326 3.52 -48.45 -66.07
N GLN A 327 2.47 -47.78 -66.58
CA GLN A 327 1.47 -48.42 -67.43
C GLN A 327 2.06 -48.94 -68.77
N LYS A 328 2.94 -48.17 -69.41
CA LYS A 328 3.64 -48.60 -70.64
C LYS A 328 4.58 -49.79 -70.38
N PHE A 329 5.26 -49.82 -69.24
CA PHE A 329 6.11 -50.94 -68.85
C PHE A 329 5.30 -52.22 -68.61
N GLU A 330 4.15 -52.14 -67.94
CA GLU A 330 3.31 -53.33 -67.71
C GLU A 330 2.62 -53.84 -68.99
N LEU A 331 2.32 -52.96 -69.96
CA LEU A 331 1.93 -53.37 -71.32
C LEU A 331 3.08 -54.12 -72.03
N LEU A 332 4.26 -53.50 -72.15
CA LEU A 332 5.45 -54.14 -72.74
C LEU A 332 5.82 -55.47 -72.05
N ARG A 333 5.52 -55.61 -70.76
CA ARG A 333 5.74 -56.83 -69.98
C ARG A 333 4.76 -57.95 -70.37
N LYS A 334 3.52 -57.62 -70.73
CA LYS A 334 2.56 -58.57 -71.33
C LYS A 334 3.00 -58.95 -72.74
N ASP A 335 3.34 -57.98 -73.58
CA ASP A 335 3.85 -58.23 -74.93
C ASP A 335 5.04 -59.21 -74.89
N VAL A 336 6.01 -59.00 -73.98
CA VAL A 336 7.16 -59.90 -73.79
C VAL A 336 6.77 -61.28 -73.21
N GLN A 337 5.67 -61.42 -72.49
CA GLN A 337 5.14 -62.73 -72.08
C GLN A 337 4.47 -63.45 -73.25
N GLU A 338 3.73 -62.74 -74.11
CA GLU A 338 3.10 -63.28 -75.32
C GLU A 338 4.14 -63.68 -76.37
N PHE A 339 5.17 -62.86 -76.59
CA PHE A 339 6.33 -63.23 -77.43
C PHE A 339 7.04 -64.48 -76.90
N LYS A 340 7.21 -64.63 -75.57
CA LYS A 340 7.81 -65.84 -74.97
C LYS A 340 6.89 -67.07 -75.01
N ALA A 341 5.57 -66.88 -75.16
CA ALA A 341 4.65 -67.98 -75.44
C ALA A 341 4.77 -68.43 -76.91
N HIS A 342 4.88 -67.50 -77.85
CA HIS A 342 5.10 -67.80 -79.27
C HIS A 342 6.49 -68.40 -79.55
N GLU A 343 7.57 -67.88 -78.96
CA GLU A 343 8.95 -68.37 -79.14
C GLU A 343 9.10 -69.84 -78.72
N LYS A 344 8.39 -70.26 -77.67
CA LYS A 344 8.29 -71.67 -77.23
C LYS A 344 7.60 -72.60 -78.23
N GLN A 345 6.98 -72.07 -79.29
CA GLN A 345 6.19 -72.83 -80.25
C GLN A 345 6.86 -72.97 -81.63
N THR A 346 7.98 -72.26 -81.88
CA THR A 346 8.52 -72.08 -83.25
C THR A 346 9.96 -72.58 -83.48
N VAL A 347 10.68 -73.04 -82.46
CA VAL A 347 12.09 -73.46 -82.60
C VAL A 347 12.22 -74.98 -82.78
N THR A 348 12.08 -75.45 -84.03
CA THR A 348 12.50 -76.80 -84.44
C THR A 348 13.25 -76.77 -85.78
N LYS A 349 14.31 -77.58 -85.86
CA LYS A 349 15.29 -77.75 -86.96
C LYS A 349 16.37 -76.67 -87.10
N PRO A 350 17.56 -77.02 -87.65
CA PRO A 350 18.77 -76.20 -87.57
C PRO A 350 19.28 -75.68 -88.94
N GLU A 351 20.40 -74.95 -88.88
CA GLU A 351 21.57 -74.88 -89.79
C GLU A 351 21.57 -75.73 -91.10
N PRO A 352 22.27 -75.31 -92.19
CA PRO A 352 23.63 -74.73 -92.11
C PRO A 352 24.11 -73.74 -93.22
N THR A 353 25.37 -73.26 -93.05
CA THR A 353 26.45 -72.95 -94.05
C THR A 353 26.07 -72.62 -95.52
N SER A 354 26.78 -71.72 -96.24
CA SER A 354 28.17 -71.96 -96.69
C SER A 354 28.76 -70.85 -97.58
N THR A 355 30.09 -70.68 -97.53
CA THR A 355 31.06 -70.26 -98.59
C THR A 355 30.69 -69.27 -99.73
N GLY A 356 31.58 -68.30 -99.96
CA GLY A 356 32.10 -68.02 -101.32
C GLY A 356 31.97 -66.59 -101.89
N ASP A 357 33.09 -66.08 -102.41
CA ASP A 357 33.21 -65.27 -103.64
C ASP A 357 32.35 -64.00 -103.84
N LEU A 358 32.29 -63.13 -102.81
CA LEU A 358 31.83 -61.73 -102.94
C LEU A 358 32.78 -60.69 -102.30
N SER A 359 34.07 -61.05 -102.14
CA SER A 359 35.03 -60.37 -101.27
C SER A 359 35.17 -58.86 -101.48
N SER A 360 35.19 -58.36 -102.72
CA SER A 360 35.32 -56.91 -102.99
C SER A 360 34.03 -56.13 -102.71
N PHE A 361 32.87 -56.66 -103.13
CA PHE A 361 31.58 -55.96 -102.95
C PHE A 361 31.15 -55.97 -101.47
N ASN A 362 31.25 -57.11 -100.79
CA ASN A 362 30.91 -57.20 -99.37
C ASN A 362 31.83 -56.33 -98.50
N LEU A 363 33.12 -56.22 -98.82
CA LEU A 363 33.99 -55.26 -98.13
C LEU A 363 33.57 -53.81 -98.39
N GLN A 364 33.15 -53.46 -99.61
CA GLN A 364 32.74 -52.09 -99.94
C GLN A 364 31.36 -51.71 -99.36
N GLU A 365 30.46 -52.68 -99.19
CA GLU A 365 29.19 -52.49 -98.48
C GLU A 365 29.39 -52.44 -96.96
N GLU A 366 30.24 -53.30 -96.39
CA GLU A 366 30.60 -53.25 -94.97
C GLU A 366 31.37 -51.96 -94.64
N ILE A 367 32.24 -51.45 -95.52
CA ILE A 367 32.86 -50.12 -95.37
C ILE A 367 31.79 -49.02 -95.33
N LYS A 368 30.76 -49.04 -96.19
CA LYS A 368 29.65 -48.08 -96.13
C LYS A 368 28.83 -48.21 -94.84
N ARG A 369 28.59 -49.43 -94.37
CA ARG A 369 27.90 -49.74 -93.10
C ARG A 369 28.69 -49.22 -91.90
N LEU A 370 29.99 -49.48 -91.85
CA LEU A 370 30.92 -48.99 -90.82
C LEU A 370 31.05 -47.46 -90.88
N GLN A 371 31.12 -46.85 -92.05
CA GLN A 371 31.07 -45.39 -92.21
C GLN A 371 29.77 -44.79 -91.66
N LYS A 372 28.62 -45.42 -91.95
CA LYS A 372 27.31 -45.00 -91.41
C LYS A 372 27.24 -45.16 -89.90
N GLN A 373 27.71 -46.29 -89.35
CA GLN A 373 27.77 -46.52 -87.90
C GLN A 373 28.71 -45.54 -87.20
N ASN A 374 29.91 -45.30 -87.76
CA ASN A 374 30.88 -44.35 -87.22
C ASN A 374 30.30 -42.92 -87.22
N LYS A 375 29.64 -42.50 -88.31
CA LYS A 375 28.94 -41.20 -88.34
C LYS A 375 27.83 -41.10 -87.27
N THR A 376 27.05 -42.16 -87.04
CA THR A 376 26.05 -42.19 -85.97
C THR A 376 26.68 -42.16 -84.57
N CYS A 377 27.83 -42.80 -84.36
CA CYS A 377 28.59 -42.72 -83.11
C CYS A 377 29.18 -41.32 -82.88
N VAL A 378 29.69 -40.66 -83.93
CA VAL A 378 30.18 -39.27 -83.86
C VAL A 378 29.04 -38.33 -83.44
N SER A 379 27.88 -38.39 -84.09
CA SER A 379 26.75 -37.52 -83.69
C SER A 379 26.23 -37.81 -82.28
N ARG A 380 26.25 -39.06 -81.81
CA ARG A 380 25.97 -39.38 -80.40
C ARG A 380 27.03 -38.85 -79.43
N LEU A 381 28.31 -38.80 -79.83
CA LEU A 381 29.38 -38.17 -79.06
C LEU A 381 29.21 -36.65 -79.02
N GLU A 382 28.82 -36.02 -80.13
CA GLU A 382 28.50 -34.59 -80.21
C GLU A 382 27.31 -34.25 -79.29
N GLU A 383 26.21 -35.01 -79.37
CA GLU A 383 25.03 -34.87 -78.49
C GLU A 383 25.39 -35.01 -77.00
N THR A 384 26.17 -36.03 -76.64
CA THR A 384 26.58 -36.26 -75.25
C THR A 384 27.60 -35.25 -74.74
N MET A 385 28.48 -34.72 -75.60
CA MET A 385 29.36 -33.59 -75.26
C MET A 385 28.58 -32.29 -75.01
N ILE A 386 27.57 -31.99 -75.84
CA ILE A 386 26.69 -30.81 -75.66
C ILE A 386 25.91 -30.95 -74.35
N SER A 387 25.33 -32.13 -74.08
CA SER A 387 24.64 -32.43 -72.82
C SER A 387 25.57 -32.25 -71.61
N LEU A 388 26.77 -32.82 -71.65
CA LEU A 388 27.77 -32.73 -70.58
C LEU A 388 28.23 -31.28 -70.31
N GLU A 389 28.42 -30.45 -71.34
CA GLU A 389 28.77 -29.04 -71.12
C GLU A 389 27.58 -28.23 -70.59
N SER A 390 26.33 -28.60 -70.94
CA SER A 390 25.14 -28.01 -70.33
C SER A 390 25.03 -28.33 -68.82
N GLU A 391 25.35 -29.55 -68.40
CA GLU A 391 25.39 -29.93 -66.98
C GLU A 391 26.55 -29.24 -66.24
N LYS A 392 27.75 -29.15 -66.83
CA LYS A 392 28.84 -28.34 -66.25
C LYS A 392 28.43 -26.87 -66.05
N MET A 393 27.67 -26.30 -66.98
CA MET A 393 27.16 -24.93 -66.84
C MET A 393 26.16 -24.80 -65.68
N LYS A 394 25.28 -25.79 -65.47
CA LYS A 394 24.40 -25.87 -64.30
C LYS A 394 25.22 -25.98 -63.00
N CYS A 395 26.22 -26.86 -62.94
CA CYS A 395 27.11 -26.99 -61.77
C CYS A 395 27.80 -25.66 -61.43
N ARG A 396 28.42 -24.99 -62.42
CA ARG A 396 29.03 -23.65 -62.25
C ARG A 396 28.05 -22.59 -61.75
N GLU A 397 26.76 -22.72 -62.04
CA GLU A 397 25.73 -21.81 -61.52
C GLU A 397 25.26 -22.17 -60.11
N LEU A 398 25.18 -23.47 -59.78
CA LEU A 398 24.93 -23.93 -58.42
C LEU A 398 26.08 -23.55 -57.47
N GLU A 399 27.34 -23.67 -57.91
CA GLU A 399 28.52 -23.20 -57.17
C GLU A 399 28.45 -21.70 -56.86
N ARG A 400 28.10 -20.86 -57.84
CA ARG A 400 27.87 -19.42 -57.60
C ARG A 400 26.71 -19.16 -56.65
N LYS A 401 25.59 -19.88 -56.80
CA LYS A 401 24.43 -19.74 -55.90
C LYS A 401 24.81 -20.10 -54.46
N LEU A 402 25.51 -21.22 -54.26
CA LEU A 402 26.04 -21.65 -52.96
C LEU A 402 26.93 -20.59 -52.34
N SER A 403 27.96 -20.12 -53.07
CA SER A 403 28.87 -19.05 -52.61
C SER A 403 28.11 -17.78 -52.19
N THR A 404 27.16 -17.30 -53.00
CA THR A 404 26.34 -16.13 -52.60
C THR A 404 25.35 -16.42 -51.46
N THR A 405 25.12 -17.67 -51.06
CA THR A 405 24.38 -18.00 -49.82
C THR A 405 25.30 -18.11 -48.61
N GLU A 406 26.54 -18.60 -48.78
CA GLU A 406 27.57 -18.64 -47.75
C GLU A 406 27.94 -17.22 -47.29
N GLU A 407 28.18 -16.28 -48.21
CA GLU A 407 28.40 -14.85 -47.90
C GLU A 407 27.23 -14.24 -47.10
N LYS A 408 25.98 -14.58 -47.45
CA LYS A 408 24.78 -14.10 -46.75
C LYS A 408 24.69 -14.69 -45.34
N TRP A 409 25.02 -15.97 -45.17
CA TRP A 409 25.07 -16.62 -43.87
C TRP A 409 26.19 -16.04 -42.99
N GLU A 410 27.38 -15.78 -43.54
CA GLU A 410 28.47 -15.15 -42.78
C GLU A 410 28.11 -13.72 -42.34
N LEU A 411 27.44 -12.93 -43.19
CA LEU A 411 26.88 -11.63 -42.81
C LEU A 411 25.83 -11.73 -41.70
N VAL A 412 25.02 -12.79 -41.67
CA VAL A 412 24.05 -13.06 -40.59
C VAL A 412 24.77 -13.46 -39.30
N VAL A 413 25.74 -14.38 -39.35
CA VAL A 413 26.57 -14.79 -38.19
C VAL A 413 27.32 -13.59 -37.61
N LYS A 414 27.86 -12.71 -38.45
CA LYS A 414 28.51 -11.46 -38.02
C LYS A 414 27.54 -10.55 -37.26
N ARG A 415 26.32 -10.34 -37.78
CA ARG A 415 25.27 -9.59 -37.08
C ARG A 415 24.91 -10.19 -35.72
N TYR A 416 24.85 -11.52 -35.61
CA TYR A 416 24.60 -12.17 -34.32
C TYR A 416 25.75 -11.92 -33.32
N ARG A 417 27.01 -12.12 -33.72
CA ARG A 417 28.19 -11.81 -32.87
C ARG A 417 28.24 -10.34 -32.45
N ASP A 418 27.87 -9.41 -33.33
CA ASP A 418 27.89 -7.98 -33.02
C ASP A 418 26.69 -7.54 -32.16
N ASN A 419 25.55 -8.23 -32.24
CA ASN A 419 24.43 -8.08 -31.29
C ASN A 419 24.79 -8.66 -29.91
N GLU A 420 25.42 -9.84 -29.87
CA GLU A 420 25.89 -10.51 -28.65
C GLU A 420 26.87 -9.63 -27.87
N LYS A 421 27.86 -9.04 -28.53
CA LYS A 421 28.75 -8.02 -27.92
C LYS A 421 27.97 -6.81 -27.39
N GLN A 422 26.96 -6.32 -28.12
CA GLN A 422 26.15 -5.20 -27.64
C GLN A 422 25.30 -5.56 -26.41
N LEU A 423 24.85 -6.81 -26.29
CA LEU A 423 24.15 -7.32 -25.11
C LEU A 423 25.09 -7.48 -23.92
N ASN A 424 26.28 -8.05 -24.11
CA ASN A 424 27.30 -8.13 -23.05
C ASN A 424 27.72 -6.72 -22.57
N ASN A 425 27.98 -5.78 -23.47
CA ASN A 425 28.29 -4.39 -23.09
C ASN A 425 27.14 -3.73 -22.29
N LYS A 426 25.86 -4.00 -22.63
CA LYS A 426 24.70 -3.54 -21.84
C LYS A 426 24.67 -4.22 -20.46
N LEU A 427 24.99 -5.52 -20.38
CA LEU A 427 25.02 -6.30 -19.14
C LEU A 427 26.13 -5.84 -18.19
N ASP A 428 27.31 -5.50 -18.71
CA ASP A 428 28.44 -4.95 -17.94
C ASP A 428 28.10 -3.58 -17.35
N ILE A 429 27.46 -2.70 -18.14
CA ILE A 429 26.98 -1.39 -17.67
C ILE A 429 25.95 -1.55 -16.55
N LEU A 430 24.93 -2.39 -16.76
CA LEU A 430 23.90 -2.67 -15.75
C LEU A 430 24.48 -3.31 -14.49
N SER A 431 25.50 -4.16 -14.62
CA SER A 431 26.20 -4.75 -13.48
C SER A 431 26.95 -3.68 -12.67
N HIS A 432 27.57 -2.72 -13.34
CA HIS A 432 28.27 -1.61 -12.68
C HIS A 432 27.29 -0.61 -12.03
N GLU A 433 26.17 -0.27 -12.68
CA GLU A 433 25.09 0.54 -12.08
C GLU A 433 24.45 -0.16 -10.87
N LEU A 434 24.31 -1.48 -10.91
CA LEU A 434 23.82 -2.30 -9.80
C LEU A 434 24.81 -2.31 -8.63
N ASP A 435 26.12 -2.38 -8.87
CA ASP A 435 27.14 -2.30 -7.80
C ASP A 435 27.29 -0.88 -7.23
N GLY A 436 27.13 0.16 -8.05
CA GLY A 436 26.94 1.53 -7.59
C GLY A 436 25.71 1.67 -6.67
N SER A 437 24.59 1.05 -7.04
CA SER A 437 23.37 1.02 -6.23
C SER A 437 23.56 0.26 -4.91
N LYS A 438 24.28 -0.87 -4.91
CA LYS A 438 24.62 -1.63 -3.68
C LYS A 438 25.51 -0.82 -2.74
N THR A 439 26.51 -0.10 -3.26
CA THR A 439 27.42 0.72 -2.44
C THR A 439 26.72 1.94 -1.85
N LEU A 440 25.85 2.61 -2.60
CA LEU A 440 24.96 3.65 -2.07
C LEU A 440 24.05 3.11 -0.95
N LEU A 441 23.39 1.96 -1.17
CA LEU A 441 22.56 1.32 -0.15
C LEU A 441 23.36 0.94 1.11
N SER A 442 24.59 0.45 0.96
CA SER A 442 25.50 0.15 2.07
C SER A 442 25.86 1.39 2.88
N ASN A 443 26.10 2.53 2.22
CA ASN A 443 26.35 3.81 2.88
C ASN A 443 25.10 4.30 3.63
N SER A 444 23.91 4.22 3.01
CA SER A 444 22.64 4.56 3.69
C SER A 444 22.36 3.66 4.89
N GLN A 445 22.68 2.37 4.83
CA GLN A 445 22.58 1.45 5.97
C GLN A 445 23.55 1.82 7.10
N LEU A 446 24.77 2.24 6.77
CA LEU A 446 25.76 2.73 7.75
C LEU A 446 25.29 4.02 8.43
N ASP A 447 24.68 4.95 7.70
CA ASP A 447 24.15 6.19 8.26
C ASP A 447 22.88 5.96 9.11
N ILE A 448 22.00 5.04 8.70
CA ILE A 448 20.90 4.54 9.55
C ILE A 448 21.46 3.93 10.84
N PHE A 449 22.56 3.18 10.79
CA PHE A 449 23.18 2.60 11.99
C PHE A 449 23.76 3.68 12.93
N LYS A 450 24.40 4.74 12.39
CA LYS A 450 24.84 5.90 13.18
C LYS A 450 23.67 6.57 13.88
N LEU A 451 22.60 6.88 13.14
CA LEU A 451 21.39 7.50 13.69
C LEU A 451 20.70 6.61 14.74
N GLN A 452 20.73 5.28 14.58
CA GLN A 452 20.22 4.36 15.61
C GLN A 452 21.10 4.33 16.88
N ALA A 453 22.42 4.45 16.75
CA ALA A 453 23.32 4.56 17.89
C ALA A 453 23.15 5.90 18.63
N GLU A 454 22.97 6.99 17.89
CA GLU A 454 22.68 8.33 18.44
C GLU A 454 21.33 8.39 19.16
N ASN A 455 20.27 7.82 18.57
CA ASN A 455 18.97 7.68 19.25
C ASN A 455 19.06 6.83 20.52
N LYS A 456 19.83 5.73 20.53
CA LYS A 456 20.07 4.94 21.75
C LYS A 456 20.79 5.74 22.83
N ARG A 457 21.75 6.60 22.45
CA ARG A 457 22.43 7.49 23.38
C ARG A 457 21.46 8.51 23.99
N ILE A 458 20.68 9.21 23.17
CA ILE A 458 19.70 10.21 23.63
C ILE A 458 18.67 9.56 24.58
N LEU A 459 18.22 8.34 24.30
CA LEU A 459 17.33 7.59 25.20
C LEU A 459 18.01 7.20 26.52
N SER A 460 19.31 6.87 26.50
CA SER A 460 20.08 6.58 27.71
C SER A 460 20.30 7.83 28.57
N ASP A 461 20.63 8.96 27.93
CA ASP A 461 20.84 10.25 28.58
C ASP A 461 19.51 10.75 29.20
N SER A 462 18.38 10.58 28.49
CA SER A 462 17.03 10.90 28.99
C SER A 462 16.55 9.96 30.10
N SER A 463 16.92 8.67 30.08
CA SER A 463 16.65 7.76 31.21
C SER A 463 17.40 8.23 32.46
N PHE A 464 18.68 8.59 32.33
CA PHE A 464 19.48 9.08 33.44
C PHE A 464 18.92 10.38 34.04
N GLU A 465 18.36 11.28 33.23
CA GLU A 465 17.62 12.44 33.75
C GLU A 465 16.33 12.05 34.46
N LYS A 466 15.54 11.11 33.91
CA LYS A 466 14.33 10.59 34.56
C LYS A 466 14.63 9.99 35.93
N ASP A 467 15.62 9.10 35.99
CA ASP A 467 16.00 8.37 37.22
C ASP A 467 16.47 9.36 38.30
N LYS A 468 17.22 10.41 37.91
CA LYS A 468 17.60 11.52 38.79
C LYS A 468 16.40 12.33 39.33
N TYR A 469 15.34 12.54 38.54
CA TYR A 469 14.11 13.19 39.02
C TYR A 469 13.27 12.27 39.93
N GLU A 470 13.28 10.96 39.70
CA GLU A 470 12.64 9.99 40.59
C GLU A 470 13.37 9.88 41.94
N ASP A 471 14.71 9.88 41.96
CA ASP A 471 15.51 10.00 43.19
C ASP A 471 15.16 11.28 43.97
N GLN A 472 15.05 12.43 43.29
CA GLN A 472 14.67 13.70 43.92
C GLN A 472 13.26 13.65 44.54
N LEU A 473 12.29 13.13 43.79
CA LEU A 473 10.91 12.96 44.26
C LEU A 473 10.83 11.99 45.46
N GLN A 474 11.61 10.91 45.46
CA GLN A 474 11.66 9.96 46.58
C GLN A 474 12.30 10.58 47.83
N VAL A 475 13.28 11.47 47.68
CA VAL A 475 13.82 12.27 48.80
C VAL A 475 12.78 13.24 49.36
N GLU A 476 12.05 13.96 48.51
CA GLU A 476 10.97 14.86 48.95
C GLU A 476 9.84 14.10 49.67
N GLN A 477 9.41 12.95 49.14
CA GLN A 477 8.44 12.07 49.80
C GLN A 477 8.96 11.56 51.16
N SER A 478 10.26 11.26 51.29
CA SER A 478 10.86 10.87 52.57
C SER A 478 10.90 12.01 53.59
N ILE A 479 11.04 13.27 53.14
CA ILE A 479 10.99 14.46 54.00
C ILE A 479 9.54 14.70 54.45
N LEU A 480 8.59 14.73 53.52
CA LEU A 480 7.17 14.92 53.82
C LEU A 480 6.62 13.82 54.76
N GLY A 481 7.01 12.56 54.54
CA GLY A 481 6.60 11.45 55.41
C GLY A 481 7.09 11.60 56.86
N LYS A 482 8.31 12.13 57.08
CA LYS A 482 8.84 12.41 58.43
C LYS A 482 8.09 13.55 59.12
N GLU A 483 7.66 14.56 58.36
CA GLU A 483 6.92 15.68 58.92
C GLU A 483 5.45 15.31 59.24
N VAL A 484 4.84 14.46 58.42
CA VAL A 484 3.53 13.83 58.74
C VAL A 484 3.62 12.98 60.02
N GLU A 485 4.72 12.24 60.23
CA GLU A 485 4.89 11.45 61.46
C GLU A 485 5.07 12.37 62.68
N ARG A 486 5.85 13.46 62.59
CA ARG A 486 5.91 14.50 63.66
C ARG A 486 4.55 15.12 63.99
N HIS A 487 3.73 15.36 62.97
CA HIS A 487 2.36 15.85 63.18
C HIS A 487 1.49 14.79 63.86
N ARG A 488 1.67 13.49 63.58
CA ARG A 488 1.01 12.42 64.35
C ARG A 488 1.49 12.38 65.81
N GLU A 489 2.80 12.48 66.05
CA GLU A 489 3.38 12.52 67.40
C GLU A 489 2.77 13.67 68.24
N THR A 490 2.78 14.89 67.70
CA THR A 490 2.19 16.07 68.38
C THR A 490 0.67 16.00 68.53
N ILE A 491 -0.07 15.36 67.62
CA ILE A 491 -1.50 15.06 67.81
C ILE A 491 -1.69 14.09 68.99
N GLY A 492 -0.88 13.03 69.10
CA GLY A 492 -0.95 12.09 70.22
C GLY A 492 -0.64 12.72 71.58
N GLU A 493 0.32 13.65 71.63
CA GLU A 493 0.59 14.45 72.84
C GLU A 493 -0.62 15.32 73.24
N LEU A 494 -1.29 15.96 72.27
CA LEU A 494 -2.49 16.76 72.50
C LEU A 494 -3.69 15.89 72.93
N GLU A 495 -3.86 14.70 72.36
CA GLU A 495 -4.89 13.74 72.77
C GLU A 495 -4.67 13.27 74.21
N HIS A 496 -3.42 12.95 74.60
CA HIS A 496 -3.08 12.62 75.98
C HIS A 496 -3.34 13.77 76.96
N LEU A 497 -3.04 15.02 76.58
CA LEU A 497 -3.34 16.20 77.39
C LEU A 497 -4.85 16.41 77.56
N VAL A 498 -5.62 16.23 76.48
CA VAL A 498 -7.09 16.29 76.50
C VAL A 498 -7.69 15.20 77.39
N ASP A 499 -7.13 13.98 77.40
CA ASP A 499 -7.54 12.90 78.29
C ASP A 499 -7.14 13.13 79.76
N GLY A 500 -6.08 13.89 80.02
CA GLY A 500 -5.77 14.43 81.34
C GLY A 500 -6.88 15.38 81.81
N LEU A 501 -7.19 16.40 80.99
CA LEU A 501 -8.22 17.40 81.30
C LEU A 501 -9.62 16.79 81.46
N LYS A 502 -9.95 15.71 80.73
CA LYS A 502 -11.19 14.94 80.97
C LYS A 502 -11.21 14.32 82.36
N LYS A 503 -10.12 13.69 82.80
CA LYS A 503 -10.02 13.09 84.15
C LYS A 503 -10.14 14.16 85.24
N ASP A 504 -9.47 15.29 85.09
CA ASP A 504 -9.53 16.39 86.06
C ASP A 504 -10.96 16.98 86.16
N ARG A 505 -11.61 17.19 85.00
CA ARG A 505 -13.05 17.56 84.93
C ARG A 505 -13.92 16.54 85.65
N ASP A 506 -13.68 15.24 85.43
CA ASP A 506 -14.52 14.18 85.99
C ASP A 506 -14.29 14.03 87.51
N VAL A 507 -13.07 14.22 88.00
CA VAL A 507 -12.76 14.32 89.44
C VAL A 507 -13.50 15.52 90.05
N LEU A 508 -13.38 16.71 89.45
CA LEU A 508 -14.09 17.92 89.91
C LEU A 508 -15.62 17.74 89.91
N ALA A 509 -16.18 17.03 88.93
CA ALA A 509 -17.60 16.70 88.88
C ALA A 509 -18.01 15.75 90.04
N HIS A 510 -17.18 14.74 90.36
CA HIS A 510 -17.42 13.87 91.52
C HIS A 510 -17.29 14.61 92.85
N GLU A 511 -16.31 15.52 93.00
CA GLU A 511 -16.17 16.36 94.20
C GLU A 511 -17.35 17.31 94.36
N LEU A 512 -17.79 17.96 93.29
CA LEU A 512 -18.95 18.86 93.29
C LEU A 512 -20.26 18.11 93.59
N GLN A 513 -20.43 16.90 93.05
CA GLN A 513 -21.56 16.02 93.39
C GLN A 513 -21.51 15.54 94.85
N ALA A 514 -20.31 15.28 95.39
CA ALA A 514 -20.13 14.93 96.80
C ALA A 514 -20.40 16.14 97.72
N MET A 515 -20.09 17.36 97.29
CA MET A 515 -20.46 18.60 98.00
C MET A 515 -21.98 18.82 97.99
N ILE A 516 -22.65 18.67 96.85
CA ILE A 516 -24.12 18.70 96.75
C ILE A 516 -24.76 17.63 97.64
N SER A 517 -24.20 16.42 97.68
CA SER A 517 -24.68 15.33 98.54
C SER A 517 -24.51 15.64 100.04
N LYS A 518 -23.45 16.36 100.43
CA LYS A 518 -23.25 16.84 101.82
C LYS A 518 -24.22 17.98 102.16
N GLU A 519 -24.42 18.92 101.26
CA GLU A 519 -25.39 20.03 101.35
C GLU A 519 -26.82 19.50 101.54
N GLN A 520 -27.22 18.49 100.76
CA GLN A 520 -28.52 17.81 100.89
C GLN A 520 -28.66 17.10 102.24
N LYS A 521 -27.67 16.30 102.65
CA LYS A 521 -27.65 15.67 103.98
C LYS A 521 -27.64 16.68 105.13
N HIS A 522 -27.03 17.85 104.95
CA HIS A 522 -27.08 18.92 105.94
C HIS A 522 -28.49 19.52 106.02
N LYS A 523 -29.21 19.67 104.90
CA LYS A 523 -30.61 20.11 104.87
C LYS A 523 -31.57 19.07 105.49
N GLU A 524 -31.35 17.77 105.24
CA GLU A 524 -32.07 16.67 105.91
C GLU A 524 -31.80 16.66 107.44
N TRP A 525 -30.55 16.91 107.84
CA TRP A 525 -30.17 17.02 109.25
C TRP A 525 -30.77 18.27 109.91
N MET A 526 -30.81 19.41 109.21
CA MET A 526 -31.48 20.63 109.69
C MET A 526 -32.99 20.41 109.83
N GLY A 527 -33.64 19.74 108.87
CA GLY A 527 -35.06 19.38 108.99
C GLY A 527 -35.33 18.42 110.15
N SER A 528 -34.43 17.45 110.40
CA SER A 528 -34.47 16.61 111.60
C SER A 528 -34.20 17.41 112.89
N MET A 529 -33.36 18.45 112.84
CA MET A 529 -33.09 19.33 113.98
C MET A 529 -34.26 20.28 114.27
N ASP A 530 -35.05 20.67 113.27
CA ASP A 530 -36.32 21.43 113.44
C ASP A 530 -37.49 20.54 113.93
N LEU A 531 -37.43 19.23 113.66
CA LEU A 531 -38.33 18.24 114.28
C LEU A 531 -37.93 18.00 115.75
N LEU A 532 -36.67 17.67 116.00
CA LEU A 532 -36.12 17.53 117.36
C LEU A 532 -36.21 18.85 118.15
N GLY A 533 -36.18 20.01 117.51
CA GLY A 533 -36.39 21.32 118.14
C GLY A 533 -37.83 21.58 118.59
N LYS A 534 -38.78 20.76 118.14
CA LYS A 534 -40.18 20.74 118.64
C LYS A 534 -40.39 19.65 119.68
N GLU A 535 -39.70 18.51 119.55
CA GLU A 535 -39.78 17.36 120.45
C GLU A 535 -38.97 17.56 121.75
N ASN A 536 -37.84 18.27 121.70
CA ASN A 536 -36.93 18.55 122.81
C ASN A 536 -37.30 19.81 123.62
N ARG A 537 -38.61 20.06 123.81
CA ARG A 537 -39.13 20.99 124.84
C ARG A 537 -39.68 20.27 126.07
N GLU A 538 -39.86 18.96 125.98
CA GLU A 538 -40.11 18.10 127.13
C GLU A 538 -38.83 17.29 127.42
N LEU A 539 -38.68 16.80 128.67
CA LEU A 539 -37.56 15.94 129.11
C LEU A 539 -36.15 16.57 129.16
N SER A 540 -36.04 17.82 129.60
CA SER A 540 -34.78 18.29 130.21
C SER A 540 -34.64 17.74 131.64
N ASP A 541 -33.66 16.84 131.89
CA ASP A 541 -32.66 17.03 132.97
C ASP A 541 -31.51 16.00 132.97
N LYS A 542 -30.35 16.40 133.54
CA LYS A 542 -29.11 15.62 133.85
C LYS A 542 -28.25 15.20 132.61
N LYS A 543 -27.06 15.78 132.35
CA LYS A 543 -25.74 15.73 133.07
C LYS A 543 -25.10 14.31 133.01
N GLN A 544 -23.82 14.07 132.68
CA GLN A 544 -22.62 14.92 132.44
C GLN A 544 -21.55 14.08 131.63
N VAL A 545 -20.93 14.57 130.53
CA VAL A 545 -19.60 15.27 130.39
C VAL A 545 -18.31 14.39 130.22
N LYS A 546 -17.61 14.54 129.05
CA LYS A 546 -16.14 14.33 128.74
C LYS A 546 -15.53 12.89 128.77
N PHE A 547 -14.38 12.53 128.12
CA PHE A 547 -13.63 12.94 126.89
C PHE A 547 -12.42 11.97 126.60
N LEU A 548 -12.20 11.50 125.36
CA LEU A 548 -10.97 10.96 124.68
C LEU A 548 -10.00 9.84 125.26
N SER A 549 -9.39 9.07 124.32
CA SER A 549 -8.45 7.88 124.26
C SER A 549 -7.06 7.94 125.01
N PRO A 550 -5.99 7.06 124.84
CA PRO A 550 -5.72 5.79 124.05
C PRO A 550 -4.74 4.66 124.66
N ARG A 551 -4.46 3.55 123.90
CA ARG A 551 -3.14 2.78 123.68
C ARG A 551 -2.62 1.53 124.53
N PHE A 552 -2.41 0.35 123.85
CA PHE A 552 -1.45 -0.84 123.98
C PHE A 552 -0.94 -1.53 125.31
N ARG A 553 -0.89 -2.90 125.37
CA ARG A 553 0.12 -3.87 126.00
C ARG A 553 -0.32 -5.38 125.83
N SER A 554 0.30 -6.51 126.27
CA SER A 554 1.46 -6.97 127.13
C SER A 554 2.31 -8.11 126.45
N SER A 555 2.90 -9.25 126.93
CA SER A 555 2.99 -10.16 128.15
C SER A 555 4.30 -11.05 128.11
N SER A 556 4.70 -11.91 129.10
CA SER A 556 5.90 -12.83 128.99
C SER A 556 5.96 -14.25 129.74
N PRO A 557 6.89 -14.70 130.67
CA PRO A 557 7.66 -16.00 130.54
C PRO A 557 7.92 -16.94 131.80
N SER A 558 8.73 -18.03 131.65
CA SER A 558 9.77 -18.62 132.60
C SER A 558 9.73 -20.09 133.18
N VAL A 559 10.55 -20.44 134.23
CA VAL A 559 11.23 -21.75 134.57
C VAL A 559 11.59 -21.92 136.10
N GLN A 560 11.79 -23.14 136.69
CA GLN A 560 12.67 -23.58 137.87
C GLN A 560 12.28 -24.99 138.47
N SER A 561 12.92 -25.72 139.42
CA SER A 561 14.33 -25.99 139.89
C SER A 561 14.45 -27.09 141.04
N LEU A 562 15.68 -27.45 141.50
CA LEU A 562 16.15 -28.02 142.83
C LEU A 562 16.30 -29.55 143.18
N GLU A 563 16.97 -29.84 144.32
CA GLU A 563 17.89 -31.00 144.61
C GLU A 563 17.49 -31.98 145.78
N SER A 564 18.21 -33.12 145.91
CA SER A 564 18.39 -33.92 147.15
C SER A 564 19.55 -34.95 147.03
N SER A 565 20.35 -35.19 148.08
CA SER A 565 21.77 -35.60 147.93
C SER A 565 22.22 -36.97 148.51
N LEU A 566 23.21 -37.56 147.82
CA LEU A 566 24.37 -38.29 148.36
C LEU A 566 24.16 -39.40 149.42
N SER A 567 23.39 -40.45 149.07
CA SER A 567 23.56 -41.80 149.67
C SER A 567 23.24 -42.96 148.71
N LYS A 568 23.06 -42.68 147.41
CA LYS A 568 22.79 -43.68 146.35
C LYS A 568 24.01 -44.09 145.52
N GLU A 569 25.11 -43.34 145.62
CA GLU A 569 26.17 -43.32 144.60
C GLU A 569 26.96 -44.62 144.49
N THR A 570 27.12 -45.34 145.60
CA THR A 570 27.78 -46.67 145.62
C THR A 570 26.93 -47.79 145.00
N TYR A 571 25.60 -47.64 144.93
CA TYR A 571 24.71 -48.64 144.30
C TYR A 571 24.57 -48.40 142.80
N MET A 572 24.40 -47.13 142.39
CA MET A 572 24.26 -46.73 140.98
C MET A 572 25.47 -47.15 140.13
N GLN A 573 26.67 -47.18 140.72
CA GLN A 573 27.90 -47.53 140.00
C GLN A 573 27.92 -48.98 139.49
N GLN A 574 27.20 -49.91 140.13
CA GLN A 574 27.14 -51.32 139.71
C GLN A 574 26.07 -51.55 138.63
N GLU A 575 24.95 -50.82 138.67
CA GLU A 575 23.94 -50.82 137.60
C GLU A 575 24.51 -50.20 136.30
N LEU A 576 25.28 -49.11 136.43
CA LEU A 576 25.93 -48.41 135.33
C LEU A 576 26.79 -49.32 134.45
N ASP A 577 27.52 -50.28 135.04
CA ASP A 577 28.39 -51.21 134.31
C ASP A 577 27.64 -52.37 133.63
N ILE A 578 26.40 -52.64 134.04
CA ILE A 578 25.47 -53.50 133.29
C ILE A 578 24.90 -52.73 132.11
N GLU A 579 24.51 -51.47 132.30
CA GLU A 579 23.94 -50.65 131.21
C GLU A 579 24.97 -50.35 130.12
N LYS A 580 26.23 -50.06 130.48
CA LYS A 580 27.37 -49.99 129.54
C LYS A 580 27.59 -51.27 128.71
N ARG A 581 27.07 -52.43 129.11
CA ARG A 581 27.11 -53.68 128.30
C ARG A 581 25.96 -53.70 127.30
N LYS A 582 24.73 -53.40 127.73
CA LYS A 582 23.55 -53.29 126.85
C LYS A 582 23.78 -52.25 125.74
N SER A 583 24.32 -51.08 126.08
CA SER A 583 24.63 -50.01 125.12
C SER A 583 25.60 -50.44 124.01
N ARG A 584 26.52 -51.39 124.29
CA ARG A 584 27.46 -51.91 123.28
C ARG A 584 26.84 -52.95 122.34
N ASP A 585 25.90 -53.77 122.83
CA ASP A 585 25.13 -54.67 121.96
C ASP A 585 24.19 -53.86 121.05
N LEU A 586 23.50 -52.85 121.62
CA LEU A 586 22.65 -51.92 120.86
C LEU A 586 23.45 -51.16 119.79
N ALA A 587 24.61 -50.60 120.12
CA ALA A 587 25.47 -49.92 119.14
C ALA A 587 25.96 -50.87 118.02
N SER A 588 26.22 -52.14 118.35
CA SER A 588 26.63 -53.15 117.36
C SER A 588 25.50 -53.49 116.40
N ARG A 589 24.26 -53.63 116.91
CA ARG A 589 23.05 -53.84 116.09
C ARG A 589 22.72 -52.62 115.22
N LEU A 590 22.82 -51.42 115.79
CA LEU A 590 22.61 -50.17 115.07
C LEU A 590 23.54 -50.08 113.85
N LYS A 591 24.84 -50.35 114.07
CA LYS A 591 25.84 -50.31 112.99
C LYS A 591 25.56 -51.29 111.86
N MET A 592 25.06 -52.49 112.16
CA MET A 592 24.62 -53.44 111.13
C MET A 592 23.38 -52.96 110.36
N SER A 593 22.49 -52.20 111.01
CA SER A 593 21.33 -51.58 110.36
C SER A 593 21.69 -50.33 109.54
N GLU A 594 22.73 -49.60 109.93
CA GLU A 594 23.29 -48.49 109.13
C GLU A 594 23.88 -49.03 107.82
N HIS A 595 24.67 -50.13 107.88
CA HIS A 595 25.28 -50.71 106.67
C HIS A 595 24.24 -51.30 105.69
N SER A 596 23.09 -51.80 106.18
CA SER A 596 21.99 -52.21 105.28
C SER A 596 21.21 -51.01 104.73
N GLY A 597 21.07 -49.93 105.50
CA GLY A 597 20.54 -48.64 105.03
C GLY A 597 21.38 -48.05 103.90
N ASP A 598 22.70 -47.95 104.09
CA ASP A 598 23.64 -47.45 103.08
C ASP A 598 23.63 -48.30 101.80
N ALA A 599 23.56 -49.64 101.93
CA ALA A 599 23.46 -50.54 100.79
C ALA A 599 22.16 -50.34 99.99
N LEU A 600 21.02 -50.22 100.68
CA LEU A 600 19.72 -49.94 100.06
C LEU A 600 19.67 -48.54 99.44
N GLN A 601 20.28 -47.53 100.07
CA GLN A 601 20.42 -46.19 99.50
C GLN A 601 21.31 -46.19 98.24
N GLY A 602 22.36 -47.02 98.21
CA GLY A 602 23.21 -47.24 97.04
C GLY A 602 22.54 -48.02 95.91
N GLU A 603 21.57 -48.90 96.19
CA GLU A 603 20.71 -49.50 95.16
C GLU A 603 19.61 -48.56 94.68
N LEU A 604 18.96 -47.82 95.58
CA LEU A 604 17.95 -46.81 95.26
C LEU A 604 18.55 -45.74 94.34
N GLY A 605 19.74 -45.23 94.66
CA GLY A 605 20.45 -44.27 93.82
C GLY A 605 20.79 -44.81 92.42
N ARG A 606 21.19 -46.08 92.31
CA ARG A 606 21.44 -46.74 91.01
C ARG A 606 20.14 -46.91 90.21
N ARG A 607 19.06 -47.39 90.83
CA ARG A 607 17.73 -47.51 90.21
C ARG A 607 17.18 -46.16 89.75
N SER A 608 17.36 -45.10 90.55
CA SER A 608 16.98 -43.74 90.16
C SER A 608 17.79 -43.26 88.95
N ALA A 609 19.11 -43.49 88.92
CA ALA A 609 19.95 -43.12 87.77
C ALA A 609 19.63 -43.91 86.49
N GLU A 610 19.23 -45.18 86.61
CA GLU A 610 18.71 -45.99 85.49
C GLU A 610 17.39 -45.43 84.95
N LEU A 611 16.45 -45.07 85.83
CA LEU A 611 15.17 -44.47 85.47
C LEU A 611 15.34 -43.10 84.80
N PHE A 612 16.22 -42.24 85.30
CA PHE A 612 16.53 -40.97 84.64
C PHE A 612 17.11 -41.17 83.24
N LYS A 613 18.08 -42.09 83.07
CA LYS A 613 18.63 -42.40 81.73
C LYS A 613 17.58 -42.94 80.76
N HIS A 614 16.63 -43.76 81.22
CA HIS A 614 15.51 -44.21 80.40
C HIS A 614 14.54 -43.07 80.05
N TYR A 615 14.25 -42.18 81.00
CA TYR A 615 13.41 -41.00 80.77
C TYR A 615 14.05 -40.03 79.75
N ASP A 616 15.32 -39.67 79.94
CA ASP A 616 16.05 -38.79 79.03
C ASP A 616 16.17 -39.42 77.62
N SER A 617 16.48 -40.71 77.52
CA SER A 617 16.53 -41.43 76.24
C SER A 617 15.17 -41.47 75.53
N SER A 618 14.08 -41.62 76.29
CA SER A 618 12.72 -41.58 75.75
C SER A 618 12.31 -40.16 75.31
N ARG A 619 12.72 -39.14 76.06
CA ARG A 619 12.46 -37.73 75.71
C ARG A 619 13.25 -37.31 74.47
N ASP A 620 14.51 -37.72 74.35
CA ASP A 620 15.32 -37.48 73.15
C ASP A 620 14.80 -38.24 71.93
N GLY A 621 14.19 -39.42 72.13
CA GLY A 621 13.43 -40.14 71.10
C GLY A 621 12.18 -39.37 70.65
N GLN A 622 11.40 -38.84 71.60
CA GLN A 622 10.22 -38.01 71.32
C GLN A 622 10.60 -36.71 70.59
N ASN A 623 11.64 -36.01 71.06
CA ASN A 623 12.15 -34.78 70.44
C ASN A 623 12.56 -35.02 68.97
N LYS A 624 13.20 -36.15 68.65
CA LYS A 624 13.56 -36.52 67.27
C LYS A 624 12.33 -36.75 66.40
N LEU A 625 11.37 -37.52 66.88
CA LEU A 625 10.11 -37.77 66.17
C LEU A 625 9.30 -36.46 65.98
N GLU A 626 9.33 -35.52 66.92
CA GLU A 626 8.71 -34.21 66.76
C GLU A 626 9.41 -33.36 65.69
N ILE A 627 10.73 -33.35 65.65
CA ILE A 627 11.51 -32.68 64.59
C ILE A 627 11.23 -33.30 63.21
N GLU A 628 11.18 -34.62 63.10
CA GLU A 628 10.83 -35.34 61.87
C GLU A 628 9.39 -35.04 61.42
N LEU A 629 8.42 -35.04 62.34
CA LEU A 629 7.04 -34.66 62.06
C LEU A 629 6.91 -33.19 61.62
N LEU A 630 7.72 -32.29 62.17
CA LEU A 630 7.78 -30.88 61.74
C LEU A 630 8.44 -30.73 60.35
N ALA A 631 9.42 -31.56 60.00
CA ALA A 631 10.00 -31.60 58.67
C ALA A 631 8.98 -32.07 57.62
N VAL A 632 8.34 -33.22 57.84
CA VAL A 632 7.31 -33.77 56.93
C VAL A 632 6.10 -32.84 56.78
N ARG A 633 5.72 -32.11 57.84
CA ARG A 633 4.68 -31.07 57.75
C ARG A 633 5.09 -29.92 56.83
N ARG A 634 6.32 -29.42 56.93
CA ARG A 634 6.85 -28.36 56.05
C ARG A 634 6.96 -28.83 54.59
N GLU A 635 7.39 -30.06 54.37
CA GLU A 635 7.44 -30.66 53.02
C GLU A 635 6.03 -30.74 52.40
N LEU A 636 5.05 -31.24 53.16
CA LEU A 636 3.64 -31.28 52.74
C LEU A 636 3.03 -29.89 52.52
N GLU A 637 3.44 -28.88 53.29
CA GLU A 637 3.03 -27.48 53.09
C GLU A 637 3.69 -26.86 51.84
N MET A 638 4.96 -27.16 51.56
CA MET A 638 5.64 -26.77 50.33
C MET A 638 5.02 -27.45 49.09
N GLU A 639 4.74 -28.75 49.16
CA GLU A 639 4.08 -29.49 48.07
C GLU A 639 2.67 -28.93 47.79
N LYS A 640 1.88 -28.62 48.83
CA LYS A 640 0.59 -27.92 48.69
C LYS A 640 0.74 -26.53 48.08
N ALA A 641 1.78 -25.77 48.44
CA ALA A 641 2.04 -24.45 47.87
C ALA A 641 2.44 -24.54 46.38
N LEU A 642 3.22 -25.55 46.00
CA LEU A 642 3.56 -25.84 44.60
C LEU A 642 2.33 -26.27 43.81
N ALA A 643 1.55 -27.23 44.32
CA ALA A 643 0.31 -27.68 43.66
C ALA A 643 -0.75 -26.55 43.54
N ALA A 644 -0.82 -25.65 44.52
CA ALA A 644 -1.65 -24.44 44.44
C ALA A 644 -1.14 -23.47 43.36
N LYS A 645 0.18 -23.24 43.30
CA LYS A 645 0.82 -22.41 42.27
C LYS A 645 0.57 -22.98 40.87
N ASP A 646 0.76 -24.27 40.67
CA ASP A 646 0.55 -24.93 39.38
C ASP A 646 -0.92 -24.95 38.99
N LYS A 647 -1.85 -25.11 39.94
CA LYS A 647 -3.28 -24.87 39.70
C LYS A 647 -3.56 -23.44 39.25
N THR A 648 -2.94 -22.42 39.87
CA THR A 648 -3.11 -21.03 39.39
C THR A 648 -2.48 -20.79 38.02
N ASN A 649 -1.34 -21.41 37.72
CA ASN A 649 -0.72 -21.35 36.38
C ASN A 649 -1.63 -21.96 35.32
N LEU A 650 -2.15 -23.16 35.59
CA LEU A 650 -3.07 -23.90 34.70
C LEU A 650 -4.38 -23.14 34.46
N ASN A 651 -4.98 -22.58 35.51
CA ASN A 651 -6.17 -21.73 35.39
C ASN A 651 -5.88 -20.50 34.51
N GLN A 652 -4.75 -19.81 34.72
CA GLN A 652 -4.39 -18.66 33.88
C GLN A 652 -4.05 -19.05 32.43
N THR A 653 -3.53 -20.25 32.15
CA THR A 653 -3.37 -20.71 30.76
C THR A 653 -4.71 -21.03 30.12
N LEU A 654 -5.62 -21.68 30.86
CA LEU A 654 -6.97 -21.97 30.39
C LEU A 654 -7.74 -20.67 30.07
N GLU A 655 -7.72 -19.68 30.96
CA GLU A 655 -8.37 -18.37 30.76
C GLU A 655 -7.84 -17.62 29.52
N ARG A 656 -6.52 -17.70 29.25
CA ARG A 656 -5.90 -17.13 28.05
C ARG A 656 -6.31 -17.87 26.78
N ASP A 657 -6.39 -19.20 26.81
CA ASP A 657 -6.80 -20.00 25.65
C ASP A 657 -8.32 -19.93 25.40
N GLU A 658 -9.15 -19.79 26.44
CA GLU A 658 -10.59 -19.50 26.34
C GLU A 658 -10.84 -18.12 25.70
N LEU A 659 -10.11 -17.09 26.15
CA LEU A 659 -10.17 -15.75 25.54
C LEU A 659 -9.75 -15.79 24.07
N ARG A 660 -8.66 -16.49 23.76
CA ARG A 660 -8.16 -16.67 22.39
C ARG A 660 -9.14 -17.46 21.51
N LEU A 661 -9.81 -18.47 22.06
CA LEU A 661 -10.83 -19.24 21.34
C LEU A 661 -12.01 -18.33 20.99
N LYS A 662 -12.47 -17.52 21.93
CA LYS A 662 -13.53 -16.53 21.72
C LYS A 662 -13.15 -15.47 20.67
N ASP A 663 -11.90 -14.98 20.69
CA ASP A 663 -11.39 -14.07 19.65
C ASP A 663 -11.42 -14.75 18.26
N LEU A 664 -11.02 -16.02 18.17
CA LEU A 664 -11.10 -16.81 16.92
C LEU A 664 -12.54 -17.05 16.46
N GLU A 665 -13.49 -17.27 17.37
CA GLU A 665 -14.93 -17.36 17.06
C GLU A 665 -15.47 -16.05 16.47
N THR A 666 -15.08 -14.88 17.00
CA THR A 666 -15.48 -13.59 16.42
C THR A 666 -14.85 -13.35 15.04
N HIS A 667 -13.60 -13.79 14.83
CA HIS A 667 -12.94 -13.72 13.52
C HIS A 667 -13.60 -14.67 12.49
N LEU A 668 -14.01 -15.87 12.89
CA LEU A 668 -14.79 -16.77 12.04
C LEU A 668 -16.18 -16.20 11.73
N SER A 669 -16.84 -15.58 12.71
CA SER A 669 -18.15 -14.95 12.52
C SER A 669 -18.10 -13.79 11.51
N THR A 670 -17.13 -12.87 11.67
CA THR A 670 -16.93 -11.75 10.74
C THR A 670 -16.52 -12.22 9.34
N LYS A 671 -15.63 -13.20 9.22
CA LYS A 671 -15.28 -13.79 7.90
C LYS A 671 -16.46 -14.52 7.24
N ASN A 672 -17.34 -15.18 8.00
CA ASN A 672 -18.57 -15.75 7.45
C ASN A 672 -19.56 -14.66 7.00
N GLN A 673 -19.64 -13.52 7.70
CA GLN A 673 -20.44 -12.38 7.28
C GLN A 673 -19.92 -11.75 5.98
N GLU A 674 -18.60 -11.61 5.84
CA GLU A 674 -17.89 -11.15 4.63
C GLU A 674 -18.11 -12.09 3.45
N ILE A 675 -17.95 -13.41 3.63
CA ILE A 675 -18.30 -14.42 2.62
C ILE A 675 -19.78 -14.30 2.19
N THR A 676 -20.67 -13.99 3.13
CA THR A 676 -22.11 -13.79 2.85
C THR A 676 -22.38 -12.46 2.12
N GLN A 677 -21.55 -11.43 2.30
CA GLN A 677 -21.59 -10.20 1.51
C GLN A 677 -21.08 -10.45 0.09
N LEU A 678 -19.91 -11.09 -0.07
CA LEU A 678 -19.31 -11.44 -1.37
C LEU A 678 -20.25 -12.32 -2.21
N ARG A 679 -20.95 -13.30 -1.60
CA ARG A 679 -21.97 -14.10 -2.29
C ARG A 679 -23.15 -13.27 -2.82
N ARG A 680 -23.53 -12.18 -2.13
CA ARG A 680 -24.55 -11.24 -2.60
C ARG A 680 -24.02 -10.32 -3.70
N GLU A 681 -22.75 -9.90 -3.61
CA GLU A 681 -22.07 -9.12 -4.66
C GLU A 681 -21.99 -9.91 -5.97
N VAL A 682 -21.55 -11.17 -5.92
CA VAL A 682 -21.52 -12.08 -7.08
C VAL A 682 -22.92 -12.30 -7.67
N GLY A 683 -23.95 -12.44 -6.82
CA GLY A 683 -25.35 -12.55 -7.27
C GLY A 683 -25.84 -11.28 -7.98
N ARG A 684 -25.43 -10.08 -7.53
CA ARG A 684 -25.72 -8.82 -8.21
C ARG A 684 -24.99 -8.72 -9.55
N LEU A 685 -23.68 -9.01 -9.57
CA LEU A 685 -22.86 -8.95 -10.78
C LEU A 685 -23.36 -9.89 -11.87
N SER A 686 -23.79 -11.12 -11.51
CA SER A 686 -24.41 -12.05 -12.47
C SER A 686 -25.76 -11.55 -13.03
N LEU A 687 -26.53 -10.80 -12.23
CA LEU A 687 -27.76 -10.16 -12.71
C LEU A 687 -27.46 -9.00 -13.67
N ASP A 688 -26.41 -8.21 -13.38
CA ASP A 688 -25.94 -7.12 -14.25
C ASP A 688 -25.30 -7.66 -15.55
N GLU A 689 -24.58 -8.78 -15.50
CA GLU A 689 -24.07 -9.54 -16.66
C GLU A 689 -25.21 -10.03 -17.55
N SER A 690 -26.27 -10.62 -16.97
CA SER A 690 -27.44 -11.03 -17.75
C SER A 690 -28.10 -9.83 -18.45
N ARG A 691 -28.19 -8.68 -17.77
CA ARG A 691 -28.76 -7.43 -18.32
C ARG A 691 -27.90 -6.77 -19.39
N THR A 692 -26.57 -6.88 -19.33
CA THR A 692 -25.70 -6.41 -20.41
C THR A 692 -25.74 -7.37 -21.60
N GLY A 693 -25.79 -8.68 -21.36
CA GLY A 693 -26.04 -9.69 -22.39
C GLY A 693 -27.34 -9.47 -23.16
N GLU A 694 -28.45 -9.19 -22.48
CA GLU A 694 -29.73 -8.81 -23.11
C GLU A 694 -29.59 -7.59 -24.03
N LYS A 695 -28.93 -6.53 -23.57
CA LYS A 695 -28.69 -5.31 -24.37
C LYS A 695 -27.80 -5.57 -25.59
N VAL A 696 -26.75 -6.38 -25.45
CA VAL A 696 -25.87 -6.76 -26.57
C VAL A 696 -26.63 -7.60 -27.60
N ASN A 697 -27.49 -8.52 -27.16
CA ASN A 697 -28.34 -9.32 -28.05
C ASN A 697 -29.38 -8.46 -28.79
N GLU A 698 -29.99 -7.49 -28.12
CA GLU A 698 -30.92 -6.55 -28.75
C GLU A 698 -30.21 -5.64 -29.78
N GLU A 699 -29.05 -5.11 -29.43
CA GLU A 699 -28.25 -4.27 -30.34
C GLU A 699 -27.71 -5.06 -31.54
N THR A 700 -27.41 -6.35 -31.36
CA THR A 700 -27.03 -7.25 -32.46
C THR A 700 -28.21 -7.49 -33.41
N ARG A 701 -29.45 -7.58 -32.91
CA ARG A 701 -30.65 -7.60 -33.77
C ARG A 701 -30.81 -6.29 -34.54
N ARG A 702 -30.69 -5.13 -33.87
CA ARG A 702 -30.77 -3.81 -34.53
C ARG A 702 -29.75 -3.67 -35.68
N ARG A 703 -28.53 -4.17 -35.50
CA ARG A 703 -27.50 -4.19 -36.56
C ARG A 703 -27.93 -5.06 -37.74
N SER A 704 -28.42 -6.28 -37.49
CA SER A 704 -28.91 -7.17 -38.55
C SER A 704 -30.11 -6.60 -39.32
N ASP A 705 -31.02 -5.88 -38.64
CA ASP A 705 -32.12 -5.15 -39.28
C ASP A 705 -31.63 -4.00 -40.17
N VAL A 706 -30.56 -3.29 -39.76
CA VAL A 706 -29.94 -2.21 -40.54
C VAL A 706 -29.16 -2.75 -41.74
N GLU A 707 -28.38 -3.82 -41.57
CA GLU A 707 -27.68 -4.52 -42.66
C GLU A 707 -28.68 -5.04 -43.72
N SER A 708 -29.80 -5.61 -43.26
CA SER A 708 -30.89 -6.07 -44.14
C SER A 708 -31.54 -4.92 -44.92
N ARG A 709 -31.75 -3.75 -44.28
CA ARG A 709 -32.26 -2.54 -44.97
C ARG A 709 -31.25 -1.98 -45.96
N ASN A 710 -29.97 -1.88 -45.59
CA ASN A 710 -28.92 -1.38 -46.47
C ASN A 710 -28.81 -2.24 -47.74
N LYS A 711 -28.87 -3.57 -47.61
CA LYS A 711 -28.87 -4.47 -48.77
C LYS A 711 -30.07 -4.22 -49.71
N VAL A 712 -31.27 -4.03 -49.17
CA VAL A 712 -32.45 -3.69 -49.99
C VAL A 712 -32.27 -2.36 -50.71
N LEU A 713 -31.70 -1.35 -50.05
CA LEU A 713 -31.39 -0.05 -50.67
C LEU A 713 -30.32 -0.15 -51.77
N GLU A 714 -29.30 -1.02 -51.61
CA GLU A 714 -28.33 -1.32 -52.67
C GLU A 714 -28.99 -2.02 -53.88
N GLU A 715 -29.90 -2.97 -53.63
CA GLU A 715 -30.71 -3.63 -54.66
C GLU A 715 -31.67 -2.66 -55.36
N GLU A 716 -32.15 -1.59 -54.71
CA GLU A 716 -32.96 -0.53 -55.33
C GLU A 716 -32.11 0.50 -56.09
N MET A 717 -30.98 0.93 -55.53
CA MET A 717 -30.05 1.85 -56.20
C MET A 717 -29.47 1.24 -57.48
N THR A 718 -29.17 -0.06 -57.49
CA THR A 718 -28.74 -0.77 -58.71
C THR A 718 -29.86 -0.90 -59.74
N LYS A 719 -31.12 -1.15 -59.32
CA LYS A 719 -32.30 -1.10 -60.22
C LYS A 719 -32.49 0.29 -60.84
N LEU A 720 -32.44 1.37 -60.04
CA LEU A 720 -32.55 2.74 -60.52
C LEU A 720 -31.40 3.12 -61.47
N THR A 721 -30.16 2.72 -61.16
CA THR A 721 -28.99 2.94 -62.02
C THR A 721 -29.08 2.17 -63.35
N ASN A 722 -29.74 1.01 -63.37
CA ASN A 722 -30.05 0.28 -64.59
C ASN A 722 -31.17 0.97 -65.40
N GLN A 723 -32.24 1.45 -64.74
CA GLN A 723 -33.33 2.18 -65.40
C GLN A 723 -32.85 3.51 -66.01
N TYR A 724 -32.03 4.27 -65.28
CA TYR A 724 -31.46 5.53 -65.77
C TYR A 724 -30.65 5.30 -67.06
N ARG A 725 -29.77 4.29 -67.10
CA ARG A 725 -29.01 3.92 -68.32
C ARG A 725 -29.90 3.49 -69.49
N HIS A 726 -31.04 2.86 -69.24
CA HIS A 726 -32.01 2.56 -70.31
C HIS A 726 -32.70 3.83 -70.85
N GLN A 727 -33.03 4.79 -69.98
CA GLN A 727 -33.57 6.08 -70.41
C GLN A 727 -32.52 6.94 -71.14
N GLU A 728 -31.26 6.83 -70.77
CA GLU A 728 -30.13 7.52 -71.42
C GLU A 728 -29.93 6.98 -72.85
N ALA A 729 -29.86 5.65 -73.02
CA ALA A 729 -29.82 5.02 -74.35
C ALA A 729 -31.05 5.37 -75.22
N ALA A 730 -32.24 5.50 -74.63
CA ALA A 730 -33.44 5.93 -75.36
C ALA A 730 -33.37 7.41 -75.82
N LYS A 731 -32.73 8.29 -75.04
CA LYS A 731 -32.45 9.68 -75.45
C LYS A 731 -31.44 9.73 -76.59
N ASP A 732 -30.40 8.91 -76.55
CA ASP A 732 -29.41 8.81 -77.64
C ASP A 732 -30.04 8.30 -78.94
N MET A 733 -30.97 7.34 -78.88
CA MET A 733 -31.76 6.92 -80.05
C MET A 733 -32.61 8.06 -80.63
N HIS A 734 -33.35 8.81 -79.81
CA HIS A 734 -34.10 9.97 -80.30
C HIS A 734 -33.20 11.12 -80.78
N HIS A 735 -31.98 11.25 -80.24
CA HIS A 735 -30.99 12.19 -80.75
C HIS A 735 -30.52 11.78 -82.16
N ALA A 736 -30.20 10.50 -82.38
CA ALA A 736 -29.86 9.96 -83.70
C ALA A 736 -31.01 10.11 -84.72
N GLU A 737 -32.26 9.92 -84.28
CA GLU A 737 -33.47 10.12 -85.08
C GLU A 737 -33.67 11.61 -85.45
N THR A 738 -33.43 12.53 -84.52
CA THR A 738 -33.43 13.99 -84.77
C THR A 738 -32.29 14.41 -85.71
N VAL A 739 -31.12 13.77 -85.59
CA VAL A 739 -29.98 13.94 -86.53
C VAL A 739 -30.35 13.41 -87.92
N ALA A 740 -31.12 12.33 -88.03
CA ALA A 740 -31.59 11.81 -89.32
C ALA A 740 -32.56 12.79 -90.02
N VAL A 741 -33.49 13.42 -89.28
CA VAL A 741 -34.41 14.44 -89.81
C VAL A 741 -33.68 15.72 -90.22
N THR A 742 -32.74 16.21 -89.41
CA THR A 742 -31.91 17.36 -89.82
C THR A 742 -31.01 17.02 -91.02
N THR A 743 -30.59 15.76 -91.16
CA THR A 743 -29.85 15.26 -92.33
C THR A 743 -30.70 15.21 -93.62
N THR A 744 -32.02 14.94 -93.55
CA THR A 744 -32.87 15.02 -94.77
C THR A 744 -33.11 16.45 -95.23
N LEU A 745 -33.27 17.40 -94.28
CA LEU A 745 -33.33 18.84 -94.59
C LEU A 745 -32.00 19.33 -95.20
N SER A 746 -30.87 18.95 -94.60
CA SER A 746 -29.52 19.22 -95.10
C SER A 746 -29.29 18.67 -96.52
N LYS A 747 -29.81 17.48 -96.86
CA LYS A 747 -29.72 16.91 -98.22
C LYS A 747 -30.43 17.73 -99.30
N VAL A 748 -31.48 18.50 -98.96
CA VAL A 748 -32.10 19.45 -99.89
C VAL A 748 -31.18 20.67 -100.08
N GLN A 749 -30.59 21.18 -99.00
CA GLN A 749 -29.66 22.31 -99.02
C GLN A 749 -28.36 21.97 -99.77
N GLN A 750 -27.82 20.76 -99.59
CA GLN A 750 -26.68 20.20 -100.33
C GLN A 750 -26.92 19.98 -101.83
N ARG A 751 -28.16 20.10 -102.32
CA ARG A 751 -28.47 20.13 -103.77
C ARG A 751 -28.30 21.53 -104.37
N ALA A 752 -28.46 22.60 -103.60
CA ALA A 752 -28.07 23.95 -104.02
C ALA A 752 -26.53 24.08 -103.99
N GLN A 753 -25.91 23.66 -102.88
CA GLN A 753 -24.44 23.62 -102.74
C GLN A 753 -23.78 22.58 -103.66
N ALA A 754 -24.54 21.82 -104.46
CA ALA A 754 -24.00 20.97 -105.51
C ALA A 754 -23.30 21.76 -106.63
N ALA A 755 -23.61 23.06 -106.78
CA ALA A 755 -22.87 23.97 -107.65
C ALA A 755 -21.52 24.43 -107.03
N GLU A 756 -21.42 24.46 -105.69
CA GLU A 756 -20.20 24.85 -104.95
C GLU A 756 -19.18 23.70 -104.84
N ARG A 757 -19.53 22.49 -105.29
CA ARG A 757 -18.71 21.25 -105.20
C ARG A 757 -17.40 21.25 -106.00
N LYS A 758 -17.00 22.36 -106.62
CA LYS A 758 -15.67 22.51 -107.24
C LYS A 758 -14.58 23.00 -106.27
N ILE A 759 -14.96 23.42 -105.06
CA ILE A 759 -14.04 23.81 -103.98
C ILE A 759 -13.54 22.61 -103.14
N PRO A 760 -14.38 21.65 -102.70
CA PRO A 760 -13.93 20.59 -101.78
C PRO A 760 -12.91 19.61 -102.37
N GLU A 761 -12.74 19.51 -103.70
CA GLU A 761 -11.70 18.67 -104.30
C GLU A 761 -10.29 19.16 -103.89
N LEU A 762 -10.04 20.47 -103.97
CA LEU A 762 -8.82 21.10 -103.46
C LEU A 762 -8.74 21.06 -101.92
N GLN A 763 -9.89 21.14 -101.25
CA GLN A 763 -9.95 21.01 -99.79
C GLN A 763 -9.50 19.62 -99.33
N THR A 764 -9.82 18.54 -100.06
CA THR A 764 -9.39 17.18 -99.69
C THR A 764 -7.89 16.92 -99.86
N GLU A 765 -7.19 17.63 -100.76
CA GLU A 765 -5.72 17.60 -100.81
C GLU A 765 -5.10 18.41 -99.66
N LEU A 766 -5.73 19.54 -99.30
CA LEU A 766 -5.33 20.35 -98.15
C LEU A 766 -5.50 19.57 -96.83
N ASP A 767 -6.65 18.92 -96.63
CA ASP A 767 -6.91 18.16 -95.40
C ASP A 767 -5.98 16.94 -95.27
N GLN A 768 -5.64 16.25 -96.37
CA GLN A 768 -4.66 15.16 -96.36
C GLN A 768 -3.22 15.64 -96.07
N THR A 769 -2.84 16.83 -96.55
CA THR A 769 -1.53 17.43 -96.24
C THR A 769 -1.49 17.97 -94.80
N SER A 770 -2.57 18.57 -94.30
CA SER A 770 -2.71 18.97 -92.90
C SER A 770 -2.74 17.79 -91.92
N LEU A 771 -3.35 16.65 -92.26
CA LEU A 771 -3.30 15.46 -91.38
C LEU A 771 -1.88 14.88 -91.28
N ARG A 772 -1.12 14.90 -92.39
CA ARG A 772 0.31 14.55 -92.39
C ARG A 772 1.14 15.55 -91.59
N LEU A 773 0.85 16.84 -91.71
CA LEU A 773 1.51 17.89 -90.93
C LEU A 773 1.26 17.70 -89.43
N GLN A 774 0.01 17.50 -89.02
CA GLN A 774 -0.38 17.28 -87.62
C GLN A 774 0.26 16.02 -87.03
N ALA A 775 0.39 14.93 -87.81
CA ALA A 775 1.15 13.75 -87.40
C ALA A 775 2.65 14.08 -87.20
N THR A 776 3.27 14.83 -88.10
CA THR A 776 4.67 15.27 -87.91
C THR A 776 4.83 16.28 -86.77
N GLU A 777 3.82 17.10 -86.45
CA GLU A 777 3.83 18.01 -85.30
C GLU A 777 3.72 17.27 -83.95
N VAL A 778 2.96 16.17 -83.89
CA VAL A 778 2.97 15.27 -82.73
C VAL A 778 4.35 14.64 -82.57
N HIS A 779 4.92 14.08 -83.65
CA HIS A 779 6.29 13.55 -83.62
C HIS A 779 7.36 14.61 -83.30
N LEU A 780 7.14 15.90 -83.60
CA LEU A 780 8.03 17.00 -83.20
C LEU A 780 7.89 17.38 -81.72
N LYS A 781 6.71 17.22 -81.12
CA LYS A 781 6.53 17.34 -79.65
C LYS A 781 7.20 16.15 -78.94
N ASP A 782 7.02 14.94 -79.47
CA ASP A 782 7.73 13.75 -79.00
C ASP A 782 9.25 13.92 -79.17
N PHE A 783 9.72 14.60 -80.23
CA PHE A 783 11.14 14.91 -80.43
C PHE A 783 11.72 15.77 -79.29
N GLY A 784 10.91 16.56 -78.60
CA GLY A 784 11.32 17.26 -77.37
C GLY A 784 11.61 16.29 -76.23
N ALA A 785 10.69 15.38 -75.93
CA ALA A 785 10.86 14.34 -74.93
C ALA A 785 11.99 13.35 -75.30
N LEU A 786 12.08 12.96 -76.58
CA LEU A 786 13.10 12.08 -77.12
C LEU A 786 14.48 12.75 -77.09
N LYS A 787 14.57 14.06 -77.33
CA LYS A 787 15.82 14.84 -77.18
C LYS A 787 16.25 14.93 -75.72
N VAL A 788 15.33 15.13 -74.77
CA VAL A 788 15.65 15.08 -73.33
C VAL A 788 16.11 13.67 -72.95
N GLN A 789 15.42 12.61 -73.38
CA GLN A 789 15.86 11.24 -73.15
C GLN A 789 17.21 10.92 -73.84
N LEU A 790 17.52 11.52 -75.00
CA LEU A 790 18.83 11.41 -75.64
C LEU A 790 19.90 12.19 -74.89
N GLN A 791 19.58 13.34 -74.31
CA GLN A 791 20.45 14.12 -73.44
C GLN A 791 20.74 13.34 -72.15
N ASP A 792 19.71 12.81 -71.48
CA ASP A 792 19.84 11.97 -70.28
C ASP A 792 20.63 10.69 -70.58
N ARG A 793 20.37 10.01 -71.70
CA ARG A 793 21.13 8.83 -72.16
C ARG A 793 22.56 9.17 -72.56
N HIS A 794 22.80 10.34 -73.15
CA HIS A 794 24.14 10.81 -73.49
C HIS A 794 24.92 11.12 -72.23
N ASP A 795 24.34 11.86 -71.29
CA ASP A 795 24.99 12.30 -70.07
C ASP A 795 25.15 11.12 -69.09
N GLU A 796 24.25 10.13 -69.11
CA GLU A 796 24.45 8.81 -68.49
C GLU A 796 25.54 7.98 -69.18
N ALA A 797 25.62 7.98 -70.52
CA ALA A 797 26.71 7.33 -71.23
C ALA A 797 28.07 8.01 -70.97
N VAL A 798 28.10 9.33 -70.79
CA VAL A 798 29.29 10.08 -70.34
C VAL A 798 29.64 9.72 -68.89
N ARG A 799 28.65 9.63 -68.00
CA ARG A 799 28.83 9.19 -66.60
C ARG A 799 29.42 7.77 -66.54
N LEU A 800 28.84 6.84 -67.29
CA LEU A 800 29.29 5.46 -67.41
C LEU A 800 30.67 5.37 -68.10
N LYS A 801 30.96 6.24 -69.07
CA LYS A 801 32.29 6.32 -69.70
C LYS A 801 33.35 6.85 -68.73
N SER A 802 33.02 7.82 -67.86
CA SER A 802 33.90 8.21 -66.75
C SER A 802 34.08 7.04 -65.80
N GLN A 803 32.99 6.44 -65.31
CA GLN A 803 33.01 5.28 -64.42
C GLN A 803 33.91 4.15 -64.97
N ILE A 804 33.83 3.84 -66.28
CA ILE A 804 34.67 2.83 -66.96
C ILE A 804 36.13 3.30 -67.11
N GLN A 805 36.37 4.59 -67.32
CA GLN A 805 37.73 5.17 -67.35
C GLN A 805 38.38 5.11 -65.97
N ASP A 806 37.62 5.44 -64.92
CA ASP A 806 38.02 5.44 -63.51
C ASP A 806 38.25 4.00 -63.00
N ASP A 807 37.32 3.08 -63.30
CA ASP A 807 37.48 1.63 -63.11
C ASP A 807 38.74 1.10 -63.80
N LYS A 808 39.04 1.58 -65.01
CA LYS A 808 40.22 1.15 -65.78
C LYS A 808 41.51 1.72 -65.18
N LEU A 809 41.49 2.94 -64.66
CA LEU A 809 42.58 3.52 -63.89
C LEU A 809 42.82 2.72 -62.60
N GLN A 810 41.76 2.44 -61.84
CA GLN A 810 41.83 1.68 -60.58
C GLN A 810 42.30 0.24 -60.82
N ARG A 811 41.83 -0.43 -61.88
CA ARG A 811 42.35 -1.74 -62.30
C ARG A 811 43.83 -1.65 -62.69
N SER A 812 44.26 -0.61 -63.40
CA SER A 812 45.68 -0.41 -63.74
C SER A 812 46.55 -0.21 -62.50
N VAL A 813 46.08 0.56 -61.50
CA VAL A 813 46.77 0.76 -60.23
C VAL A 813 46.85 -0.55 -59.44
N MET A 814 45.76 -1.32 -59.36
CA MET A 814 45.80 -2.63 -58.69
C MET A 814 46.62 -3.67 -59.45
N THR A 815 46.70 -3.62 -60.79
CA THR A 815 47.64 -4.45 -61.57
C THR A 815 49.08 -4.08 -61.25
N GLN A 816 49.42 -2.77 -61.21
CA GLN A 816 50.76 -2.33 -60.81
C GLN A 816 51.09 -2.80 -59.38
N GLN A 817 50.18 -2.64 -58.41
CA GLN A 817 50.37 -3.14 -57.05
C GLN A 817 50.56 -4.67 -56.99
N ILE A 818 49.85 -5.43 -57.82
CA ILE A 818 50.03 -6.89 -57.94
C ILE A 818 51.40 -7.23 -58.53
N ASP A 819 51.89 -6.47 -59.51
CA ASP A 819 53.20 -6.69 -60.13
C ASP A 819 54.37 -6.22 -59.25
N ASP A 820 54.20 -5.14 -58.49
CA ASP A 820 55.12 -4.69 -57.43
C ASP A 820 55.22 -5.76 -56.33
N LEU A 821 54.08 -6.31 -55.87
CA LEU A 821 54.04 -7.42 -54.91
C LEU A 821 54.63 -8.70 -55.48
N ARG A 822 54.42 -9.00 -56.77
CA ARG A 822 55.10 -10.13 -57.45
C ARG A 822 56.61 -9.93 -57.50
N GLN A 823 57.08 -8.71 -57.74
CA GLN A 823 58.51 -8.38 -57.74
C GLN A 823 59.11 -8.47 -56.33
N GLN A 824 58.39 -8.04 -55.29
CA GLN A 824 58.79 -8.29 -53.89
C GLN A 824 58.84 -9.79 -53.57
N CYS A 825 57.78 -10.54 -53.87
CA CYS A 825 57.73 -12.00 -53.68
C CYS A 825 58.75 -12.76 -54.54
N LYS A 826 59.26 -12.16 -55.63
CA LYS A 826 60.40 -12.68 -56.39
C LYS A 826 61.71 -12.34 -55.68
N ALA A 827 61.93 -11.10 -55.28
CA ALA A 827 63.13 -10.71 -54.53
C ALA A 827 63.29 -11.51 -53.22
N SER A 828 62.20 -11.78 -52.50
CA SER A 828 62.21 -12.67 -51.33
C SER A 828 62.60 -14.12 -51.69
N ARG A 829 62.17 -14.64 -52.85
CA ARG A 829 62.57 -15.97 -53.34
C ARG A 829 64.02 -15.99 -53.85
N ASP A 830 64.46 -14.97 -54.56
CA ASP A 830 65.83 -14.81 -55.01
C ASP A 830 66.77 -14.72 -53.76
N ILE A 831 66.33 -14.12 -52.65
CA ILE A 831 67.00 -14.13 -51.34
C ILE A 831 66.92 -15.50 -50.65
N GLU A 832 65.76 -16.18 -50.65
CA GLU A 832 65.64 -17.54 -50.08
C GLU A 832 66.54 -18.54 -50.82
N ASP A 833 66.63 -18.49 -52.14
CA ASP A 833 67.47 -19.38 -52.93
C ASP A 833 68.96 -19.03 -52.78
N GLN A 834 69.32 -17.75 -52.63
CA GLN A 834 70.68 -17.36 -52.24
C GLN A 834 71.02 -17.86 -50.82
N LEU A 835 70.13 -17.70 -49.84
CA LEU A 835 70.32 -18.23 -48.48
C LEU A 835 70.34 -19.76 -48.44
N ARG A 836 69.58 -20.45 -49.30
CA ARG A 836 69.64 -21.91 -49.47
C ARG A 836 70.97 -22.35 -50.04
N LYS A 837 71.49 -21.61 -51.04
CA LYS A 837 72.80 -21.86 -51.62
C LYS A 837 73.91 -21.62 -50.59
N GLU A 838 73.88 -20.50 -49.87
CA GLU A 838 74.83 -20.22 -48.77
C GLU A 838 74.72 -21.27 -47.66
N ASN A 839 73.52 -21.74 -47.30
CA ASN A 839 73.35 -22.86 -46.37
C ASN A 839 73.87 -24.18 -46.94
N GLN A 840 73.86 -24.39 -48.26
CA GLN A 840 74.43 -25.58 -48.89
C GLN A 840 75.96 -25.48 -48.95
N ASP A 841 76.51 -24.34 -49.35
CA ASP A 841 77.95 -24.05 -49.32
C ASP A 841 78.50 -24.15 -47.87
N LEU A 842 77.73 -23.71 -46.86
CA LEU A 842 78.04 -23.90 -45.44
C LEU A 842 77.89 -25.34 -44.96
N LYS A 843 76.93 -26.12 -45.48
CA LYS A 843 76.84 -27.57 -45.23
C LYS A 843 78.00 -28.32 -45.85
N ASP A 844 78.43 -27.96 -47.05
CA ASP A 844 79.53 -28.63 -47.74
C ASP A 844 80.88 -28.24 -47.11
N GLN A 845 81.00 -27.01 -46.59
CA GLN A 845 82.07 -26.63 -45.66
C GLN A 845 81.99 -27.39 -44.33
N LEU A 846 80.81 -27.56 -43.74
CA LEU A 846 80.62 -28.33 -42.51
C LEU A 846 80.97 -29.80 -42.71
N ILE A 847 80.61 -30.41 -43.85
CA ILE A 847 80.99 -31.76 -44.26
C ILE A 847 82.50 -31.83 -44.48
N GLY A 848 83.10 -30.84 -45.14
CA GLY A 848 84.56 -30.74 -45.29
C GLY A 848 85.32 -30.55 -43.97
N ILE A 849 84.72 -29.90 -42.98
CA ILE A 849 85.22 -29.82 -41.60
C ILE A 849 84.97 -31.14 -40.87
N GLN A 850 83.81 -31.77 -41.03
CA GLN A 850 83.47 -33.06 -40.44
C GLN A 850 84.35 -34.19 -40.95
N SER A 851 84.73 -34.24 -42.24
CA SER A 851 85.69 -35.23 -42.75
C SER A 851 87.09 -35.03 -42.17
N LYS A 852 87.51 -33.77 -41.95
CA LYS A 852 88.77 -33.44 -41.25
C LYS A 852 88.70 -33.78 -39.76
N LEU A 853 87.54 -33.59 -39.14
CA LEU A 853 87.26 -33.98 -37.76
C LEU A 853 87.25 -35.52 -37.64
N TYR A 854 86.65 -36.23 -38.59
CA TYR A 854 86.65 -37.69 -38.65
C TYR A 854 88.08 -38.24 -38.72
N HIS A 855 88.93 -37.67 -39.59
CA HIS A 855 90.35 -38.01 -39.67
C HIS A 855 91.15 -37.68 -38.38
N ALA A 856 90.64 -36.82 -37.50
CA ALA A 856 91.22 -36.61 -36.17
C ALA A 856 90.65 -37.59 -35.12
N GLU A 857 89.33 -37.82 -35.11
CA GLU A 857 88.65 -38.69 -34.13
C GLU A 857 88.93 -40.19 -34.34
N ASP A 858 89.21 -40.62 -35.57
CA ASP A 858 89.59 -42.00 -35.93
C ASP A 858 90.93 -42.43 -35.27
N THR A 859 91.73 -41.46 -34.80
CA THR A 859 92.95 -41.71 -34.02
C THR A 859 92.73 -41.78 -32.50
N SER A 860 91.49 -41.60 -32.00
CA SER A 860 91.23 -41.37 -30.57
C SER A 860 90.11 -42.21 -29.93
N ARG A 861 89.14 -42.75 -30.69
CA ARG A 861 87.87 -43.24 -30.09
C ARG A 861 87.73 -44.71 -29.66
N SER A 862 88.72 -45.58 -29.89
CA SER A 862 88.65 -47.03 -29.62
C SER A 862 88.22 -47.45 -28.18
N VAL A 863 88.30 -46.54 -27.20
CA VAL A 863 87.86 -46.78 -25.80
C VAL A 863 86.59 -46.00 -25.42
N ASN A 864 86.27 -44.87 -26.08
CA ASN A 864 85.25 -43.94 -25.59
C ASN A 864 83.81 -44.36 -25.94
N ASP A 865 83.60 -45.04 -27.07
CA ASP A 865 82.25 -45.25 -27.61
C ASP A 865 81.41 -46.25 -26.78
N LYS A 866 82.07 -47.15 -26.03
CA LYS A 866 81.38 -48.03 -25.06
C LYS A 866 80.91 -47.28 -23.81
N HIS A 867 81.54 -46.15 -23.46
CA HIS A 867 81.05 -45.28 -22.39
C HIS A 867 79.89 -44.41 -22.89
N ASN A 868 80.02 -43.80 -24.08
CA ASN A 868 79.01 -42.92 -24.67
C ASN A 868 77.64 -43.58 -24.82
N MET A 869 77.54 -44.82 -25.31
CA MET A 869 76.24 -45.49 -25.48
C MET A 869 75.54 -45.77 -24.15
N SER A 870 76.30 -46.00 -23.07
CA SER A 870 75.77 -46.16 -21.71
C SER A 870 75.34 -44.81 -21.13
N GLU A 871 76.16 -43.75 -21.29
CA GLU A 871 75.83 -42.37 -20.91
C GLU A 871 74.58 -41.85 -21.60
N GLN A 872 74.42 -42.08 -22.91
CA GLN A 872 73.23 -41.67 -23.66
C GLN A 872 71.97 -42.41 -23.19
N SER A 873 72.06 -43.71 -22.90
CA SER A 873 70.95 -44.49 -22.34
C SER A 873 70.56 -43.99 -20.94
N ARG A 874 71.56 -43.71 -20.09
CA ARG A 874 71.38 -43.12 -18.76
C ARG A 874 70.77 -41.72 -18.82
N SER A 875 71.23 -40.88 -19.76
CA SER A 875 70.76 -39.52 -19.98
C SER A 875 69.30 -39.50 -20.46
N SER A 876 68.95 -40.35 -21.43
CA SER A 876 67.57 -40.50 -21.93
C SER A 876 66.60 -40.91 -20.81
N LEU A 877 66.97 -41.89 -19.98
CA LEU A 877 66.17 -42.29 -18.82
C LEU A 877 66.06 -41.19 -17.75
N LEU A 878 67.15 -40.45 -17.48
CA LEU A 878 67.11 -39.30 -16.57
C LEU A 878 66.24 -38.15 -17.10
N GLN A 879 66.24 -37.90 -18.41
CA GLN A 879 65.36 -36.93 -19.06
C GLN A 879 63.90 -37.37 -18.99
N GLN A 880 63.62 -38.66 -19.21
CA GLN A 880 62.25 -39.20 -19.08
C GLN A 880 61.74 -39.14 -17.63
N VAL A 881 62.59 -39.47 -16.65
CA VAL A 881 62.28 -39.26 -15.21
C VAL A 881 62.06 -37.78 -14.90
N GLY A 882 62.91 -36.89 -15.41
CA GLY A 882 62.75 -35.44 -15.24
C GLY A 882 61.44 -34.89 -15.82
N ASN A 883 61.02 -35.38 -16.98
CA ASN A 883 59.74 -35.02 -17.61
C ASN A 883 58.56 -35.52 -16.77
N LEU A 884 58.58 -36.78 -16.31
CA LEU A 884 57.54 -37.34 -15.44
C LEU A 884 57.49 -36.67 -14.06
N GLN A 885 58.64 -36.24 -13.53
CA GLN A 885 58.73 -35.45 -12.30
C GLN A 885 58.06 -34.09 -12.49
N ALA A 886 58.38 -33.39 -13.58
CA ALA A 886 57.77 -32.09 -13.91
C ALA A 886 56.26 -32.20 -14.18
N GLU A 887 55.81 -33.26 -14.86
CA GLU A 887 54.39 -33.54 -15.08
C GLU A 887 53.66 -33.80 -13.74
N ARG A 888 54.25 -34.63 -12.87
CA ARG A 888 53.73 -34.92 -11.52
C ARG A 888 53.66 -33.65 -10.66
N ASP A 889 54.65 -32.78 -10.72
CA ASP A 889 54.67 -31.53 -9.95
C ASP A 889 53.70 -30.48 -10.54
N ASN A 890 53.49 -30.48 -11.87
CA ASN A 890 52.51 -29.62 -12.54
C ASN A 890 51.06 -30.06 -12.23
N LEU A 891 50.78 -31.37 -12.30
CA LEU A 891 49.50 -31.96 -11.85
C LEU A 891 49.26 -31.72 -10.36
N SER A 892 50.33 -31.73 -9.54
CA SER A 892 50.23 -31.38 -8.11
C SER A 892 49.85 -29.90 -7.91
N GLN A 893 50.42 -28.96 -8.69
CA GLN A 893 50.00 -27.56 -8.67
C GLN A 893 48.58 -27.36 -9.20
N GLU A 894 48.14 -28.12 -10.20
CA GLU A 894 46.79 -28.04 -10.76
C GLU A 894 45.74 -28.55 -9.76
N LEU A 895 45.99 -29.69 -9.10
CA LEU A 895 45.17 -30.17 -7.98
C LEU A 895 45.15 -29.15 -6.82
N ALA A 896 46.28 -28.51 -6.49
CA ALA A 896 46.32 -27.47 -5.47
C ALA A 896 45.50 -26.23 -5.86
N ARG A 897 45.54 -25.82 -7.14
CA ARG A 897 44.69 -24.74 -7.68
C ARG A 897 43.21 -25.09 -7.63
N ILE A 898 42.83 -26.30 -8.06
CA ILE A 898 41.43 -26.76 -8.03
C ILE A 898 40.91 -26.83 -6.59
N SER A 899 41.73 -27.34 -5.66
CA SER A 899 41.39 -27.35 -4.23
C SER A 899 41.21 -25.93 -3.67
N ALA A 900 42.12 -25.00 -3.97
CA ALA A 900 42.01 -23.60 -3.55
C ALA A 900 40.80 -22.87 -4.19
N GLN A 901 40.43 -23.22 -5.42
CA GLN A 901 39.20 -22.72 -6.07
C GLN A 901 37.95 -23.29 -5.40
N LEU A 902 37.93 -24.57 -5.04
CA LEU A 902 36.83 -25.20 -4.31
C LEU A 902 36.65 -24.56 -2.92
N ASP A 903 37.74 -24.39 -2.16
CA ASP A 903 37.75 -23.67 -0.89
C ASP A 903 37.23 -22.23 -1.03
N ALA A 904 37.62 -21.52 -2.10
CA ALA A 904 37.14 -20.17 -2.36
C ALA A 904 35.62 -20.14 -2.67
N GLN A 905 35.09 -21.14 -3.37
CA GLN A 905 33.64 -21.25 -3.60
C GLN A 905 32.88 -21.66 -2.33
N ILE A 906 33.45 -22.55 -1.51
CA ILE A 906 32.88 -22.92 -0.20
C ILE A 906 32.80 -21.69 0.72
N ARG A 907 33.86 -20.86 0.78
CA ARG A 907 33.85 -19.58 1.51
C ARG A 907 32.79 -18.62 0.97
N LYS A 908 32.76 -18.37 -0.36
CA LYS A 908 31.73 -17.52 -0.98
C LYS A 908 30.30 -17.99 -0.66
N TYR A 909 30.04 -19.29 -0.66
CA TYR A 909 28.74 -19.85 -0.28
C TYR A 909 28.44 -19.67 1.22
N GLN A 910 29.41 -19.88 2.10
CA GLN A 910 29.28 -19.63 3.54
C GLN A 910 29.04 -18.13 3.83
N ASP A 911 29.77 -17.24 3.18
CA ASP A 911 29.61 -15.78 3.29
C ASP A 911 28.25 -15.33 2.75
N HIS A 912 27.79 -15.86 1.62
CA HIS A 912 26.44 -15.59 1.11
C HIS A 912 25.36 -16.08 2.08
N LYS A 913 25.48 -17.32 2.59
CA LYS A 913 24.59 -17.89 3.60
C LYS A 913 24.56 -17.05 4.89
N ASN A 914 25.72 -16.58 5.35
CA ASN A 914 25.85 -15.74 6.54
C ASN A 914 25.24 -14.35 6.30
N ASN A 915 25.50 -13.71 5.16
CA ASN A 915 24.91 -12.43 4.78
C ASN A 915 23.38 -12.52 4.66
N THR A 916 22.84 -13.59 4.07
CA THR A 916 21.40 -13.82 4.01
C THR A 916 20.81 -14.10 5.40
N LYS A 917 21.52 -14.84 6.28
CA LYS A 917 21.12 -14.99 7.70
C LYS A 917 21.09 -13.66 8.45
N ILE A 918 22.08 -12.79 8.24
CA ILE A 918 22.16 -11.45 8.84
C ILE A 918 21.02 -10.56 8.33
N LYS A 919 20.76 -10.52 7.02
CA LYS A 919 19.62 -9.78 6.43
C LYS A 919 18.28 -10.26 6.96
N MET A 920 18.09 -11.58 7.09
CA MET A 920 16.87 -12.16 7.66
C MET A 920 16.71 -11.84 9.16
N GLN A 921 17.82 -11.73 9.90
CA GLN A 921 17.77 -11.28 11.30
C GLN A 921 17.45 -9.79 11.39
N GLN A 922 18.12 -8.93 10.61
CA GLN A 922 17.83 -7.50 10.53
C GLN A 922 16.36 -7.23 10.15
N ALA A 923 15.80 -7.99 9.20
CA ALA A 923 14.38 -7.91 8.85
C ALA A 923 13.48 -8.29 10.03
N ARG A 924 13.80 -9.38 10.76
CA ARG A 924 13.06 -9.78 11.98
C ARG A 924 13.15 -8.73 13.08
N ASP A 925 14.32 -8.12 13.29
CA ASP A 925 14.54 -7.10 14.30
C ASP A 925 13.78 -5.80 13.95
N LEU A 926 13.74 -5.43 12.67
CA LEU A 926 12.92 -4.32 12.16
C LEU A 926 11.42 -4.59 12.32
N PHE A 927 10.94 -5.77 11.95
CA PHE A 927 9.54 -6.16 12.16
C PHE A 927 9.17 -6.23 13.65
N ALA A 928 10.07 -6.71 14.51
CA ALA A 928 9.88 -6.70 15.97
C ALA A 928 9.78 -5.27 16.50
N LYS A 929 10.66 -4.35 16.06
CA LYS A 929 10.59 -2.93 16.44
C LYS A 929 9.31 -2.25 15.91
N GLN A 930 8.92 -2.50 14.66
CA GLN A 930 7.67 -1.98 14.10
C GLN A 930 6.44 -2.50 14.85
N LYS A 931 6.40 -3.81 15.16
CA LYS A 931 5.35 -4.42 15.98
C LYS A 931 5.30 -3.82 17.38
N GLY A 932 6.45 -3.51 17.99
CA GLY A 932 6.57 -2.79 19.25
C GLY A 932 5.93 -1.40 19.16
N MET A 933 6.41 -0.55 18.26
CA MET A 933 5.87 0.82 18.07
C MET A 933 4.38 0.85 17.73
N LEU A 934 3.87 -0.13 16.98
CA LEU A 934 2.44 -0.28 16.71
C LEU A 934 1.66 -0.73 17.96
N GLY A 935 2.24 -1.60 18.79
CA GLY A 935 1.69 -1.97 20.10
C GLY A 935 1.63 -0.78 21.06
N ASP A 936 2.72 -0.01 21.17
CA ASP A 936 2.80 1.20 22.01
C ASP A 936 1.79 2.26 21.56
N SER A 937 1.64 2.45 20.24
CA SER A 937 0.65 3.35 19.65
C SER A 937 -0.79 2.87 19.90
N LEU A 938 -1.05 1.58 19.75
CA LEU A 938 -2.35 0.98 20.03
C LEU A 938 -2.70 1.06 21.52
N MET A 939 -1.74 0.89 22.42
CA MET A 939 -1.93 1.07 23.87
C MET A 939 -2.27 2.53 24.21
N LYS A 940 -1.55 3.51 23.65
CA LYS A 940 -1.89 4.93 23.81
C LYS A 940 -3.30 5.25 23.29
N LEU A 941 -3.65 4.78 22.10
CA LEU A 941 -5.00 4.95 21.54
C LEU A 941 -6.08 4.26 22.40
N GLN A 942 -5.77 3.14 23.07
CA GLN A 942 -6.68 2.51 24.04
C GLN A 942 -6.81 3.32 25.34
N GLU A 943 -5.73 3.94 25.82
CA GLU A 943 -5.74 4.83 26.99
C GLU A 943 -6.49 6.14 26.71
N GLU A 944 -6.24 6.78 25.57
CA GLU A 944 -6.98 7.95 25.08
C GLU A 944 -8.47 7.64 24.90
N LEU A 945 -8.81 6.50 24.29
CA LEU A 945 -10.20 6.05 24.12
C LEU A 945 -10.87 5.70 25.46
N LYS A 946 -10.12 5.21 26.44
CA LYS A 946 -10.59 4.98 27.82
C LYS A 946 -10.82 6.31 28.55
N ALA A 947 -9.93 7.30 28.37
CA ALA A 947 -10.09 8.65 28.92
C ALA A 947 -11.34 9.33 28.32
N ALA A 948 -11.47 9.36 26.99
CA ALA A 948 -12.63 9.93 26.30
C ALA A 948 -13.96 9.24 26.71
N ARG A 949 -13.96 7.91 26.94
CA ARG A 949 -15.12 7.20 27.51
C ARG A 949 -15.43 7.63 28.95
N SER A 950 -14.40 7.92 29.76
CA SER A 950 -14.57 8.41 31.13
C SER A 950 -15.10 9.84 31.16
N GLU A 951 -14.61 10.71 30.28
CA GLU A 951 -15.13 12.07 30.10
C GLU A 951 -16.58 12.06 29.60
N LEU A 952 -16.90 11.23 28.61
CA LEU A 952 -18.28 11.06 28.13
C LEU A 952 -19.22 10.50 29.22
N ALA A 953 -18.74 9.61 30.09
CA ALA A 953 -19.51 9.16 31.25
C ALA A 953 -19.73 10.29 32.27
N ALA A 954 -18.72 11.13 32.53
CA ALA A 954 -18.82 12.27 33.43
C ALA A 954 -19.73 13.39 32.89
N THR A 955 -19.68 13.69 31.58
CA THR A 955 -20.58 14.66 30.96
C THR A 955 -22.02 14.17 30.91
N ASN A 956 -22.26 12.89 30.61
CA ASN A 956 -23.60 12.28 30.68
C ASN A 956 -24.14 12.26 32.12
N HIS A 957 -23.30 11.99 33.13
CA HIS A 957 -23.70 12.11 34.53
C HIS A 957 -24.06 13.57 34.90
N SER A 958 -23.21 14.52 34.50
CA SER A 958 -23.49 15.96 34.68
C SER A 958 -24.82 16.37 34.05
N HIS A 959 -25.05 16.00 32.78
CA HIS A 959 -26.30 16.24 32.06
C HIS A 959 -27.50 15.66 32.83
N SER A 960 -27.44 14.39 33.24
CA SER A 960 -28.50 13.76 34.04
C SER A 960 -28.74 14.47 35.38
N THR A 961 -27.70 14.98 36.06
CA THR A 961 -27.90 15.80 37.28
C THR A 961 -28.51 17.17 36.99
N MET A 962 -28.27 17.75 35.81
CA MET A 962 -28.95 18.97 35.37
C MET A 962 -30.40 18.69 34.99
N ASP A 963 -30.69 17.63 34.23
CA ASP A 963 -32.06 17.20 33.90
C ASP A 963 -32.89 16.95 35.16
N ASN A 964 -32.33 16.25 36.15
CA ASN A 964 -32.98 16.02 37.43
C ASN A 964 -33.25 17.35 38.17
N LYS A 965 -32.29 18.28 38.20
CA LYS A 965 -32.50 19.63 38.77
C LYS A 965 -33.56 20.42 38.02
N HIS A 966 -33.60 20.35 36.68
CA HIS A 966 -34.63 20.99 35.87
C HIS A 966 -36.01 20.37 36.11
N GLN A 967 -36.12 19.05 36.29
CA GLN A 967 -37.35 18.38 36.67
C GLN A 967 -37.83 18.79 38.07
N THR A 968 -36.92 18.89 39.05
CA THR A 968 -37.26 19.40 40.40
C THR A 968 -37.71 20.85 40.35
N LEU A 969 -36.98 21.74 39.67
CA LEU A 969 -37.37 23.15 39.49
C LEU A 969 -38.71 23.30 38.76
N LEU A 970 -39.02 22.42 37.79
CA LEU A 970 -40.34 22.39 37.14
C LEU A 970 -41.44 21.85 38.06
N ALA A 971 -41.14 20.94 38.98
CA ALA A 971 -42.07 20.48 40.00
C ALA A 971 -42.34 21.59 41.05
N GLU A 972 -41.29 22.23 41.55
CA GLU A 972 -41.36 23.39 42.46
C GLU A 972 -42.14 24.55 41.82
N HIS A 973 -41.88 24.89 40.55
CA HIS A 973 -42.63 25.92 39.84
C HIS A 973 -44.11 25.55 39.66
N ARG A 974 -44.44 24.26 39.43
CA ARG A 974 -45.83 23.80 39.40
C ARG A 974 -46.49 23.92 40.77
N GLU A 975 -45.80 23.53 41.84
CA GLU A 975 -46.30 23.63 43.21
C GLU A 975 -46.52 25.10 43.63
N HIS A 976 -45.59 26.00 43.29
CA HIS A 976 -45.74 27.44 43.50
C HIS A 976 -46.92 28.02 42.70
N LEU A 977 -47.17 27.55 41.47
CA LEU A 977 -48.32 27.97 40.66
C LEU A 977 -49.65 27.47 41.25
N THR A 978 -49.69 26.23 41.78
CA THR A 978 -50.85 25.72 42.52
C THR A 978 -51.11 26.55 43.77
N LYS A 979 -50.09 26.78 44.62
CA LYS A 979 -50.20 27.62 45.83
C LYS A 979 -50.61 29.06 45.52
N PHE A 980 -50.14 29.63 44.41
CA PHE A 980 -50.59 30.94 43.94
C PHE A 980 -52.08 30.92 43.54
N THR A 981 -52.53 29.86 42.86
CA THR A 981 -53.95 29.69 42.49
C THR A 981 -54.83 29.53 43.73
N GLU A 982 -54.41 28.72 44.71
CA GLU A 982 -55.07 28.57 46.02
C GLU A 982 -55.15 29.91 46.79
N LEU A 983 -54.07 30.71 46.78
CA LEU A 983 -54.05 32.05 47.35
C LEU A 983 -55.01 33.01 46.62
N GLU A 984 -55.07 32.97 45.29
CA GLU A 984 -56.08 33.73 44.55
C GLU A 984 -57.51 33.30 44.88
N GLU A 985 -57.78 32.00 45.05
CA GLU A 985 -59.10 31.50 45.45
C GLU A 985 -59.47 31.96 46.86
N MET A 986 -58.55 31.89 47.82
CA MET A 986 -58.77 32.46 49.16
C MET A 986 -58.99 33.99 49.12
N VAL A 987 -58.31 34.73 48.24
CA VAL A 987 -58.55 36.17 48.05
C VAL A 987 -59.90 36.45 47.38
N ARG A 988 -60.33 35.61 46.42
CA ARG A 988 -61.67 35.64 45.83
C ARG A 988 -62.73 35.38 46.91
N ASP A 989 -62.58 34.35 47.74
CA ASP A 989 -63.52 34.02 48.82
C ASP A 989 -63.56 35.08 49.92
N GLN A 990 -62.42 35.62 50.32
CA GLN A 990 -62.36 36.78 51.23
C GLN A 990 -63.08 37.99 50.63
N SER A 991 -62.93 38.24 49.32
CA SER A 991 -63.63 39.33 48.64
C SER A 991 -65.16 39.14 48.63
N HIS A 992 -65.65 37.91 48.42
CA HIS A 992 -67.08 37.58 48.55
C HIS A 992 -67.56 37.71 50.01
N GLY A 993 -66.74 37.31 50.97
CA GLY A 993 -67.01 37.47 52.41
C GLY A 993 -67.11 38.95 52.80
N ILE A 994 -66.18 39.79 52.35
CA ILE A 994 -66.18 41.24 52.55
C ILE A 994 -67.40 41.87 51.87
N GLY A 995 -67.75 41.49 50.63
CA GLY A 995 -68.97 41.97 49.96
C GLY A 995 -70.26 41.60 50.71
N THR A 996 -70.30 40.41 51.32
CA THR A 996 -71.41 39.96 52.17
C THR A 996 -71.48 40.75 53.48
N GLN A 997 -70.33 41.05 54.09
CA GLN A 997 -70.24 41.90 55.29
C GLN A 997 -70.62 43.35 55.00
N ASP A 998 -70.16 43.93 53.89
CA ASP A 998 -70.51 45.27 53.39
C ASP A 998 -72.01 45.40 53.14
N TYR A 999 -72.64 44.40 52.50
CA TYR A 999 -74.10 44.38 52.34
C TYR A 999 -74.84 44.35 53.69
N ARG A 1000 -74.33 43.59 54.67
CA ARG A 1000 -74.88 43.53 56.04
C ARG A 1000 -74.66 44.83 56.82
N ILE A 1001 -73.51 45.48 56.65
CA ILE A 1001 -73.22 46.81 57.23
C ILE A 1001 -74.21 47.82 56.64
N LYS A 1002 -74.34 47.89 55.31
CA LYS A 1002 -75.31 48.77 54.64
C LYS A 1002 -76.77 48.47 54.99
N PHE A 1003 -77.09 47.26 55.44
CA PHE A 1003 -78.41 46.94 56.01
C PHE A 1003 -78.55 47.54 57.42
N LEU A 1004 -77.59 47.27 58.31
CA LEU A 1004 -77.58 47.78 59.69
C LEU A 1004 -77.44 49.31 59.78
N GLU A 1005 -76.77 49.95 58.82
CA GLU A 1005 -76.71 51.41 58.69
C GLU A 1005 -78.08 52.02 58.36
N ARG A 1006 -78.86 51.37 57.48
CA ARG A 1006 -80.24 51.78 57.20
C ARG A 1006 -81.15 51.55 58.41
N GLU A 1007 -81.00 50.42 59.09
CA GLU A 1007 -81.76 50.11 60.31
C GLU A 1007 -81.44 51.10 61.43
N ASN A 1008 -80.16 51.36 61.71
CA ASN A 1008 -79.73 52.39 62.65
C ASN A 1008 -80.16 53.79 62.22
N GLY A 1009 -80.21 54.09 60.91
CA GLY A 1009 -80.75 55.35 60.39
C GLY A 1009 -82.25 55.52 60.72
N MET A 1010 -83.06 54.48 60.47
CA MET A 1010 -84.48 54.47 60.83
C MET A 1010 -84.69 54.52 62.35
N LEU A 1011 -83.86 53.84 63.14
CA LEU A 1011 -83.88 53.89 64.60
C LEU A 1011 -83.48 55.27 65.13
N GLN A 1012 -82.48 55.93 64.53
CA GLN A 1012 -82.08 57.30 64.88
C GLN A 1012 -83.18 58.30 64.52
N GLU A 1013 -83.79 58.20 63.33
CA GLU A 1013 -84.94 59.03 62.96
C GLU A 1013 -86.12 58.82 63.93
N ARG A 1014 -86.31 57.57 64.40
CA ARG A 1014 -87.31 57.25 65.44
C ARG A 1014 -86.94 57.83 66.81
N ILE A 1015 -85.68 57.79 67.22
CA ILE A 1015 -85.16 58.39 68.45
C ILE A 1015 -85.27 59.92 68.40
N ASP A 1016 -84.97 60.54 67.27
CA ASP A 1016 -85.12 61.98 67.02
C ASP A 1016 -86.59 62.37 67.09
N THR A 1017 -87.49 61.57 66.51
CA THR A 1017 -88.95 61.78 66.57
C THR A 1017 -89.46 61.68 68.00
N LEU A 1018 -89.06 60.63 68.74
CA LEU A 1018 -89.38 60.47 70.15
C LEU A 1018 -88.77 61.57 71.02
N SER A 1019 -87.58 62.07 70.68
CA SER A 1019 -86.92 63.18 71.40
C SER A 1019 -87.58 64.53 71.12
N LYS A 1020 -88.06 64.77 69.88
CA LYS A 1020 -88.90 65.93 69.54
C LYS A 1020 -90.22 65.88 70.32
N GLN A 1021 -90.86 64.70 70.42
CA GLN A 1021 -92.04 64.49 71.26
C GLN A 1021 -91.75 64.69 72.75
N ARG A 1022 -90.61 64.17 73.26
CA ARG A 1022 -90.18 64.35 74.65
C ARG A 1022 -89.93 65.82 74.98
N MET A 1023 -89.25 66.57 74.11
CA MET A 1023 -89.04 68.01 74.27
C MET A 1023 -90.35 68.80 74.22
N ALA A 1024 -91.31 68.41 73.38
CA ALA A 1024 -92.64 69.02 73.37
C ALA A 1024 -93.41 68.77 74.69
N LEU A 1025 -93.34 67.55 75.24
CA LEU A 1025 -93.93 67.22 76.54
C LEU A 1025 -93.20 67.90 77.70
N GLU A 1026 -91.86 67.95 77.69
CA GLU A 1026 -91.06 68.70 78.67
C GLU A 1026 -91.40 70.20 78.63
N LYS A 1027 -91.60 70.77 77.44
CA LYS A 1027 -92.06 72.15 77.28
C LYS A 1027 -93.45 72.33 77.91
N LEU A 1028 -94.40 71.46 77.57
CA LEU A 1028 -95.76 71.52 78.11
C LEU A 1028 -95.79 71.39 79.65
N VAL A 1029 -94.97 70.50 80.22
CA VAL A 1029 -94.81 70.34 81.67
C VAL A 1029 -94.11 71.55 82.31
N ARG A 1030 -93.16 72.20 81.62
CA ARG A 1030 -92.49 73.41 82.09
C ARG A 1030 -93.43 74.62 82.07
N GLU A 1031 -94.24 74.76 81.03
CA GLU A 1031 -95.30 75.77 80.92
C GLU A 1031 -96.37 75.56 82.02
N TYR A 1032 -96.84 74.32 82.22
CA TYR A 1032 -97.76 73.97 83.31
C TYR A 1032 -97.18 74.25 84.71
N ARG A 1033 -95.89 73.97 84.95
CA ARG A 1033 -95.21 74.31 86.21
C ARG A 1033 -95.09 75.82 86.44
N LEU A 1034 -94.74 76.59 85.39
CA LEU A 1034 -94.62 78.04 85.48
C LEU A 1034 -95.98 78.71 85.72
N GLU A 1035 -97.05 78.22 85.09
CA GLU A 1035 -98.40 78.76 85.33
C GLU A 1035 -98.88 78.42 86.75
N LYS A 1036 -98.70 77.17 87.20
CA LYS A 1036 -99.01 76.82 88.61
C LYS A 1036 -98.20 77.64 89.61
N GLN A 1037 -96.94 77.96 89.31
CA GLN A 1037 -96.10 78.79 90.19
C GLN A 1037 -96.55 80.26 90.23
N LYS A 1038 -97.10 80.82 89.15
CA LYS A 1038 -97.81 82.12 89.20
C LYS A 1038 -99.04 82.04 90.11
N ASP A 1039 -99.85 80.99 89.96
CA ASP A 1039 -101.10 80.81 90.73
C ASP A 1039 -100.87 80.64 92.24
N GLU A 1040 -99.69 80.15 92.65
CA GLU A 1040 -99.29 80.03 94.05
C GLU A 1040 -98.64 81.33 94.58
N ILE A 1041 -97.86 82.07 93.76
CA ILE A 1041 -97.25 83.36 94.17
C ILE A 1041 -98.29 84.49 94.30
N ASN A 1042 -99.30 84.54 93.43
CA ASN A 1042 -100.31 85.63 93.39
C ASN A 1042 -101.28 85.68 94.60
N ARG A 1043 -101.04 84.89 95.66
CA ARG A 1043 -102.00 84.68 96.77
C ARG A 1043 -101.55 85.22 98.12
N SER A 1044 -100.34 85.79 98.25
CA SER A 1044 -99.77 86.21 99.54
C SER A 1044 -98.92 87.48 99.42
N ILE A 1045 -99.50 88.61 99.88
CA ILE A 1045 -98.94 89.99 99.86
C ILE A 1045 -99.00 90.64 98.47
N GLY A 1046 -99.47 91.90 98.42
CA GLY A 1046 -99.75 92.63 97.17
C GLY A 1046 -98.86 93.85 96.94
N GLY A 1047 -98.85 94.32 95.69
CA GLY A 1047 -98.12 95.52 95.26
C GLY A 1047 -98.30 95.75 93.75
N VAL A 1048 -98.69 96.96 93.37
CA VAL A 1048 -98.98 97.41 91.99
C VAL A 1048 -97.95 98.50 91.62
N PRO A 1049 -97.55 98.73 90.35
CA PRO A 1049 -97.46 97.88 89.14
C PRO A 1049 -96.00 97.78 88.63
N SER A 1050 -95.75 97.24 87.43
CA SER A 1050 -95.01 98.00 86.36
C SER A 1050 -95.01 97.32 84.98
N TYR A 1051 -94.73 98.14 83.97
CA TYR A 1051 -94.46 97.91 82.54
C TYR A 1051 -93.33 96.88 82.27
N GLY A 1052 -93.15 96.31 81.06
CA GLY A 1052 -93.87 96.48 79.78
C GLY A 1052 -92.94 96.29 78.55
N GLY A 1053 -93.50 95.99 77.36
CA GLY A 1053 -92.74 95.64 76.13
C GLY A 1053 -92.44 94.13 76.04
N TYR A 1054 -92.61 93.37 74.93
CA TYR A 1054 -92.71 93.63 73.48
C TYR A 1054 -91.49 94.32 72.83
N PRO A 1055 -91.11 93.99 71.56
CA PRO A 1055 -91.60 92.95 70.63
C PRO A 1055 -90.51 91.84 70.38
N GLN A 1056 -90.57 90.82 69.50
CA GLN A 1056 -91.10 90.64 68.13
C GLN A 1056 -90.44 91.56 67.07
N PRO A 1057 -90.42 91.23 65.75
CA PRO A 1057 -90.65 89.94 65.08
C PRO A 1057 -89.35 89.10 64.92
N SER A 1058 -88.59 88.88 63.82
CA SER A 1058 -88.78 89.11 62.37
C SER A 1058 -87.83 88.33 61.41
N ILE A 1059 -88.43 87.52 60.53
CA ILE A 1059 -88.30 87.56 59.04
C ILE A 1059 -87.06 86.98 58.31
N LYS A 1060 -87.36 86.24 57.22
CA LYS A 1060 -86.70 86.04 55.90
C LYS A 1060 -85.28 86.66 55.74
N THR A 1061 -84.29 85.97 55.16
CA THR A 1061 -84.03 85.75 53.70
C THR A 1061 -82.69 84.99 53.53
N SER A 1062 -82.25 84.40 52.41
CA SER A 1062 -82.83 84.02 51.09
C SER A 1062 -81.80 83.18 50.29
N LEU A 1063 -82.26 82.54 49.21
CA LEU A 1063 -81.59 82.38 47.89
C LEU A 1063 -80.04 82.42 47.82
N SER A 1064 -79.45 81.27 47.46
CA SER A 1064 -78.33 81.14 46.52
C SER A 1064 -78.37 79.71 45.95
N SER A 1065 -78.46 79.37 44.66
CA SER A 1065 -78.28 80.06 43.36
C SER A 1065 -76.84 80.35 42.91
N GLY A 1066 -76.18 79.30 42.41
CA GLY A 1066 -74.94 79.30 41.61
C GLY A 1066 -74.59 77.83 41.30
N MET A 1067 -74.52 77.31 40.07
CA MET A 1067 -73.78 77.71 38.85
C MET A 1067 -72.30 77.28 38.85
N GLY A 1068 -71.83 76.77 37.71
CA GLY A 1068 -70.53 76.10 37.52
C GLY A 1068 -70.73 74.59 37.28
N ASN A 1069 -70.44 73.97 36.13
CA ASN A 1069 -69.43 74.21 35.07
C ASN A 1069 -67.99 74.19 35.65
N SER A 1070 -66.97 73.60 35.01
CA SER A 1070 -66.81 73.16 33.61
C SER A 1070 -65.83 71.95 33.54
N VAL A 1071 -65.68 71.13 32.47
CA VAL A 1071 -64.99 71.40 31.18
C VAL A 1071 -63.56 71.96 31.41
N SER A 1072 -62.43 71.43 30.89
CA SER A 1072 -62.23 70.62 29.68
C SER A 1072 -60.93 69.78 29.63
N SER A 1073 -60.86 68.94 28.60
CA SER A 1073 -59.69 68.50 27.79
C SER A 1073 -58.48 69.45 27.70
N ARG A 1074 -57.26 68.93 27.48
CA ARG A 1074 -56.60 68.61 26.18
C ARG A 1074 -55.17 68.07 26.47
N SER A 1075 -54.37 67.45 25.59
CA SER A 1075 -54.42 66.98 24.18
C SER A 1075 -53.23 65.99 24.01
N SER A 1076 -53.17 65.03 23.07
CA SER A 1076 -53.30 65.20 21.61
C SER A 1076 -53.95 64.02 20.90
N VAL A 1077 -54.23 64.23 19.62
CA VAL A 1077 -54.96 63.37 18.68
C VAL A 1077 -54.04 63.12 17.47
N ASP A 1078 -54.12 61.93 16.85
CA ASP A 1078 -54.32 61.83 15.40
C ASP A 1078 -54.71 60.40 14.93
N LEU A 1079 -55.75 60.37 14.08
CA LEU A 1079 -55.99 59.56 12.87
C LEU A 1079 -55.71 58.03 12.84
N ALA A 1080 -56.52 57.16 12.20
CA ALA A 1080 -57.89 57.25 11.65
C ALA A 1080 -58.41 55.85 11.19
N ASN A 1081 -59.75 55.67 11.15
CA ASN A 1081 -60.58 54.78 10.29
C ASN A 1081 -60.27 53.28 10.02
N GLY A 1082 -61.35 52.48 9.83
CA GLY A 1082 -61.34 51.17 9.12
C GLY A 1082 -61.42 49.92 10.02
N HIS A 1083 -62.56 49.45 10.55
CA HIS A 1083 -63.73 48.81 9.91
C HIS A 1083 -63.52 47.43 9.22
N HIS A 1084 -64.08 46.40 9.88
CA HIS A 1084 -64.79 45.20 9.37
C HIS A 1084 -64.20 44.25 8.28
N ASP A 1085 -64.26 42.95 8.61
CA ASP A 1085 -64.64 41.76 7.81
C ASP A 1085 -64.22 41.60 6.34
N GLY A 1086 -63.65 40.44 6.01
CA GLY A 1086 -63.55 40.03 4.59
C GLY A 1086 -62.74 38.77 4.24
N LEU A 1087 -63.29 37.59 4.55
CA LEU A 1087 -63.43 36.43 3.64
C LEU A 1087 -62.37 36.09 2.54
N LEU A 1088 -62.12 34.77 2.37
CA LEU A 1088 -61.64 34.07 1.15
C LEU A 1088 -60.15 34.27 0.76
N SER A 1089 -59.47 33.33 0.06
CA SER A 1089 -59.77 31.93 -0.29
C SER A 1089 -58.49 31.14 -0.64
N LYS A 1090 -58.48 29.85 -0.27
CA LYS A 1090 -57.85 28.64 -0.88
C LYS A 1090 -56.70 28.75 -1.91
N THR A 1091 -55.97 27.61 -2.02
CA THR A 1091 -55.07 27.18 -3.13
C THR A 1091 -53.66 27.79 -3.08
N ASN A 1092 -52.58 27.09 -3.49
CA ASN A 1092 -52.35 25.64 -3.66
C ASN A 1092 -50.84 25.32 -3.79
N LEU A 1093 -50.51 24.01 -3.80
CA LEU A 1093 -49.39 23.39 -4.55
C LEU A 1093 -47.92 23.73 -4.20
N THR A 1094 -47.25 22.69 -3.67
CA THR A 1094 -45.93 22.16 -4.08
C THR A 1094 -44.77 23.11 -4.41
N ASN A 1095 -43.76 23.13 -3.54
CA ASN A 1095 -42.40 22.56 -3.74
C ASN A 1095 -41.72 22.52 -2.34
N GLY A 1096 -40.69 21.74 -2.02
CA GLY A 1096 -39.84 20.85 -2.82
C GLY A 1096 -38.36 21.15 -2.52
N SER A 1097 -37.60 20.19 -1.94
CA SER A 1097 -36.12 20.13 -1.81
C SER A 1097 -35.38 21.42 -1.36
N ASP A 1098 -34.65 21.47 -0.24
CA ASP A 1098 -33.44 20.65 -0.05
C ASP A 1098 -32.86 20.64 1.38
N VAL A 1099 -32.04 19.62 1.62
CA VAL A 1099 -30.83 19.52 2.47
C VAL A 1099 -30.64 20.56 3.59
N HIS A 1100 -30.68 20.08 4.84
CA HIS A 1100 -29.43 19.96 5.62
C HIS A 1100 -29.38 18.74 6.54
#